data_AF-A0A2H5B3L4-F1
#
_entry.id   AF-A0A2H5B3L4-F1
#
_cell.length_a   1.000
_cell.length_b   1.000
_cell.length_c   1.000
_cell.angle_alpha   90.00
_cell.angle_beta   90.00
_cell.angle_gamma   90.00
#
_symmetry.space_group_name_H-M   'P 1'
#
loop_
_entity.id
_entity.type
_entity.pdbx_description
1 polymer ?
#
loop_
_entity_poly.entity_id
_entity_poly.type
_entity_poly.pdbx_seq_one_letter_code
_entity_poly.pdbx_strand_id
1 'polypeptide(L)'
;MTRSNSVHDSAQVADLGAYVRAAAAAGELVVQPRMGMAKPEVMAAGVAAVAGLPERTVATITLDSYTRVGNHAAATAAVRAGQPLNGFPIVSHGPKIAAEVASHAGGEVPVQVRHGSADPMAIFRTMAAAGLGASEGGPVSYCLPYGRTPLAESIAAWRDSVRLLAEESRGNGVRAHLETFGGCMLGQLCPPSLLIAISALEALFFAQHGITSVSLSYAQQTHHEQDAEALTALRLLADELLPKDVDRHLVLYTYMGVFPKTIPGARLLLTRSAELAVRGGAERLIVKTEQEAHRIPTVEENLIALRGAAAQARRTRAELAEAADRPVRALRAVRPDAEEVLMEARALVTAVLSLSDNVGTALQRAFHRGILDVPYCLHPDNRGATRGVITSDGRLRWAEVGAMPISNTSRTAPLTSGRLAMMLRRVAEEHDHDAELAAAAAAEAPAAEPQAAVVPLARPAEAEVQRPLRIAVVGMGPRGLSVLERLVARAAAEPLRRPVSVHVIDPHDAGAGRIWRQEQSPYFLMNTAAKEVTMFSGGTDEGPARPGAGPSLAEWWAQAEPESADPDGFAPRVVYGRYLSYVFERIMMSLPAGLTVHRVRGQVITADRIADLGADRTIGWGVGGSRAGRAEDPAAGVYRLRMSRGDVLTVDRLVLATGHPTNDLDCEQKSRAAFAAAHPPQQYIVGDSANDMPLSHIPPGAAVGVVGMGLTFYDLMAELTEGRGGRYVPSDDGLRYIPSGREPKIYPASRGGIPLLTRGANQKGPLHRYTARLFTAARMAAVRESGPVDFYEQVLPWLMAEVNLVLLETRIKNAAGPEQAAEFAERVVEQLGCAELPCLDTLSELASRYCVDTALLKDLNRLARPFSGMRFGSPEEFRKTLAEWLRADLAEARLGNAEGPLKAAFDVLRDVRQTIRSVVDFGGLCPESHRRFLAEFNPVAALVSTGPPPLRSEQFLALLNAGILDPVGPQARFRTDEQHGCFTICSPQVDNSRTRLDVLVDARIPSTDLRVGQDPLMKGLLADGIIRTFVNTWADHAFNTGGLASTDAPFHPIRADDRVERTMHVIGIPSEHTRWFTQVGSGRPGPWGSFTKDADAIAESLLGQAKPATPASATPASSTATSATAAGPTAAGPGVGGPGVGAGIGSTR
;
A
#
# COMPACT_ATOMS: atom_id res chain seq x y z
N MET A 1 -67.22 41.58 45.19
CA MET A 1 -67.70 40.18 45.13
C MET A 1 -66.58 39.34 44.54
N THR A 2 -66.14 38.36 45.32
CA THR A 2 -64.96 37.52 45.16
C THR A 2 -65.15 36.41 44.12
N ARG A 3 -64.21 36.29 43.17
CA ARG A 3 -63.88 35.01 42.54
C ARG A 3 -62.36 34.87 42.42
N SER A 4 -61.90 33.71 42.84
CA SER A 4 -60.53 33.21 42.82
C SER A 4 -59.91 33.28 41.42
N ASN A 5 -58.74 33.93 41.30
CA ASN A 5 -57.85 33.72 40.16
C ASN A 5 -56.82 32.66 40.54
N SER A 6 -56.89 31.56 39.81
CA SER A 6 -55.94 30.45 39.83
C SER A 6 -54.53 30.92 39.47
N VAL A 7 -53.58 30.30 40.15
CA VAL A 7 -52.13 30.39 40.01
C VAL A 7 -51.69 30.08 38.57
N HIS A 8 -50.61 30.76 38.15
CA HIS A 8 -49.89 30.61 36.89
C HIS A 8 -49.91 29.19 36.30
N ASP A 9 -50.56 29.05 35.14
CA ASP A 9 -50.47 27.89 34.27
C ASP A 9 -49.10 27.96 33.56
N SER A 10 -48.05 27.44 34.22
CA SER A 10 -46.74 27.27 33.58
C SER A 10 -46.88 26.18 32.53
N ALA A 11 -46.83 26.54 31.25
CA ALA A 11 -46.85 25.60 30.13
C ALA A 11 -45.85 24.46 30.41
N GLN A 12 -46.38 23.26 30.69
CA GLN A 12 -45.58 22.10 31.06
C GLN A 12 -44.74 21.69 29.84
N VAL A 13 -43.41 21.66 29.98
CA VAL A 13 -42.50 21.28 28.88
C VAL A 13 -42.81 19.84 28.45
N ALA A 14 -43.04 19.62 27.16
CA ALA A 14 -43.34 18.31 26.61
C ALA A 14 -42.27 17.25 26.96
N ASP A 15 -42.71 16.11 27.49
CA ASP A 15 -41.87 14.95 27.76
C ASP A 15 -41.34 14.37 26.44
N LEU A 16 -40.03 14.46 26.21
CA LEU A 16 -39.39 14.02 24.96
C LEU A 16 -39.65 12.54 24.67
N GLY A 17 -39.59 11.68 25.70
CA GLY A 17 -39.87 10.25 25.56
C GLY A 17 -41.29 9.99 25.07
N ALA A 18 -42.30 10.54 25.75
CA ALA A 18 -43.70 10.41 25.35
C ALA A 18 -43.99 11.00 23.97
N TYR A 19 -43.38 12.15 23.66
CA TYR A 19 -43.52 12.79 22.36
C TYR A 19 -43.04 11.88 21.22
N VAL A 20 -41.86 11.28 21.38
CA VAL A 20 -41.29 10.36 20.37
C VAL A 20 -42.12 9.07 20.28
N ARG A 21 -42.55 8.50 21.41
CA ARG A 21 -43.44 7.32 21.40
C ARG A 21 -44.77 7.59 20.68
N ALA A 22 -45.37 8.77 20.92
CA ALA A 22 -46.61 9.16 20.26
C ALA A 22 -46.42 9.30 18.73
N ALA A 23 -45.32 9.93 18.30
CA ALA A 23 -44.98 10.00 16.88
C ALA A 23 -44.74 8.62 16.27
N ALA A 24 -44.00 7.73 16.95
CA ALA A 24 -43.75 6.37 16.48
C ALA A 24 -45.06 5.56 16.37
N ALA A 25 -45.97 5.68 17.34
CA ALA A 25 -47.29 5.04 17.30
C ALA A 25 -48.18 5.56 16.16
N ALA A 26 -48.00 6.83 15.78
CA ALA A 26 -48.64 7.43 14.60
C ALA A 26 -47.94 7.07 13.27
N GLY A 27 -46.86 6.27 13.31
CA GLY A 27 -46.09 5.95 12.11
C GLY A 27 -45.37 7.18 11.54
N GLU A 28 -44.94 8.12 12.40
CA GLU A 28 -44.19 9.33 12.06
C GLU A 28 -42.73 9.22 12.51
N LEU A 29 -41.81 9.91 11.82
CA LEU A 29 -40.39 9.98 12.20
C LEU A 29 -40.17 11.35 12.82
N VAL A 30 -39.60 11.39 14.03
CA VAL A 30 -39.22 12.66 14.66
C VAL A 30 -37.91 13.14 14.05
N VAL A 31 -37.90 14.33 13.44
CA VAL A 31 -36.70 14.91 12.83
C VAL A 31 -36.20 16.09 13.65
N GLN A 32 -34.90 16.15 13.92
CA GLN A 32 -34.32 17.15 14.83
C GLN A 32 -33.05 17.77 14.26
N PRO A 33 -32.90 19.10 14.28
CA PRO A 33 -31.70 19.77 13.80
C PRO A 33 -30.64 19.89 14.91
N ARG A 34 -29.43 20.32 14.54
CA ARG A 34 -28.45 20.91 15.46
C ARG A 34 -28.36 22.41 15.22
N MET A 35 -28.69 23.19 16.25
CA MET A 35 -28.80 24.64 16.15
C MET A 35 -28.42 25.31 17.48
N GLY A 36 -27.64 26.39 17.42
CA GLY A 36 -27.19 27.15 18.58
C GLY A 36 -26.71 28.53 18.19
N MET A 37 -27.26 29.58 18.79
CA MET A 37 -26.91 30.97 18.52
C MET A 37 -26.57 31.68 19.82
N ALA A 38 -25.58 32.58 19.80
CA ALA A 38 -25.11 33.26 21.01
C ALA A 38 -26.18 34.18 21.64
N LYS A 39 -26.97 34.86 20.79
CA LYS A 39 -27.96 35.86 21.20
C LYS A 39 -29.30 35.22 21.55
N PRO A 40 -29.91 35.50 22.72
CA PRO A 40 -31.17 34.90 23.14
C PRO A 40 -32.32 35.09 22.15
N GLU A 41 -32.50 36.29 21.61
CA GLU A 41 -33.58 36.62 20.68
C GLU A 41 -33.47 35.84 19.36
N VAL A 42 -32.25 35.61 18.88
CA VAL A 42 -32.01 34.82 17.66
C VAL A 42 -32.21 33.33 17.95
N MET A 43 -31.75 32.86 19.11
CA MET A 43 -31.95 31.48 19.54
C MET A 43 -33.45 31.17 19.71
N ALA A 44 -34.22 32.08 20.33
CA ALA A 44 -35.65 31.98 20.52
C ALA A 44 -36.41 31.93 19.18
N ALA A 45 -36.04 32.80 18.23
CA ALA A 45 -36.60 32.77 16.88
C ALA A 45 -36.34 31.44 16.16
N GLY A 46 -35.13 30.88 16.31
CA GLY A 46 -34.81 29.55 15.79
C GLY A 46 -35.64 28.44 16.44
N VAL A 47 -35.79 28.45 17.76
CA VAL A 47 -36.62 27.49 18.51
C VAL A 47 -38.07 27.56 18.03
N ALA A 48 -38.65 28.76 17.93
CA ALA A 48 -40.01 28.96 17.41
C ALA A 48 -40.16 28.45 15.98
N ALA A 49 -39.17 28.70 15.11
CA ALA A 49 -39.23 28.28 13.72
C ALA A 49 -39.23 26.75 13.55
N VAL A 50 -38.44 26.04 14.37
CA VAL A 50 -38.43 24.56 14.37
C VAL A 50 -39.73 23.99 14.93
N ALA A 51 -40.23 24.58 16.03
CA ALA A 51 -41.48 24.16 16.66
C ALA A 51 -42.72 24.45 15.79
N GLY A 52 -42.65 25.48 14.93
CA GLY A 52 -43.72 25.85 14.00
C GLY A 52 -43.80 25.00 12.73
N LEU A 53 -42.93 24.00 12.56
CA LEU A 53 -43.04 23.07 11.43
C LEU A 53 -44.23 22.12 11.62
N PRO A 54 -44.97 21.78 10.54
CA PRO A 54 -46.06 20.80 10.61
C PRO A 54 -45.54 19.36 10.80
N GLU A 55 -44.27 19.11 10.49
CA GLU A 55 -43.59 17.84 10.78
C GLU A 55 -43.37 17.62 12.29
N ARG A 56 -43.22 16.36 12.70
CA ARG A 56 -42.80 16.01 14.07
C ARG A 56 -41.34 16.42 14.30
N THR A 57 -41.12 17.49 15.05
CA THR A 57 -39.78 18.02 15.34
C THR A 57 -39.45 18.03 16.82
N VAL A 58 -38.16 18.17 17.14
CA VAL A 58 -37.67 18.52 18.47
C VAL A 58 -36.84 19.79 18.33
N ALA A 59 -37.09 20.77 19.18
CA ALA A 59 -36.28 21.98 19.21
C ALA A 59 -34.95 21.71 19.92
N THR A 60 -33.88 22.33 19.42
CA THR A 60 -32.52 22.08 19.92
C THR A 60 -31.88 23.37 20.40
N ILE A 61 -31.22 23.33 21.55
CA ILE A 61 -30.28 24.35 22.02
C ILE A 61 -28.88 23.73 22.08
N THR A 62 -28.04 24.03 21.09
CA THR A 62 -26.64 23.56 21.05
C THR A 62 -25.73 24.53 21.76
N LEU A 63 -24.98 24.08 22.78
CA LEU A 63 -24.16 24.94 23.63
C LEU A 63 -22.84 25.35 22.98
N ASP A 64 -22.30 26.51 23.35
CA ASP A 64 -21.00 26.98 22.85
C ASP A 64 -19.80 26.21 23.45
N SER A 65 -18.65 26.29 22.78
CA SER A 65 -17.45 25.54 23.19
C SER A 65 -16.86 25.97 24.55
N TYR A 66 -16.99 27.22 24.98
CA TYR A 66 -16.49 27.63 26.31
C TYR A 66 -17.32 27.01 27.42
N THR A 67 -18.66 27.01 27.26
CA THR A 67 -19.56 26.34 28.21
C THR A 67 -19.25 24.84 28.30
N ARG A 68 -18.96 24.17 27.17
CA ARG A 68 -18.63 22.73 27.13
C ARG A 68 -17.40 22.36 27.96
N VAL A 69 -16.40 23.25 28.06
CA VAL A 69 -15.15 23.01 28.81
C VAL A 69 -15.15 23.64 30.20
N GLY A 70 -16.31 24.10 30.71
CA GLY A 70 -16.43 24.71 32.03
C GLY A 70 -15.87 26.14 32.14
N ASN A 71 -15.44 26.75 31.02
CA ASN A 71 -14.89 28.12 31.03
C ASN A 71 -16.02 29.17 30.92
N HIS A 72 -16.90 29.19 31.91
CA HIS A 72 -18.07 30.07 31.93
C HIS A 72 -17.70 31.55 32.01
N ALA A 73 -16.54 31.88 32.59
CA ALA A 73 -16.04 33.25 32.64
C ALA A 73 -15.74 33.81 31.24
N ALA A 74 -15.06 33.03 30.39
CA ALA A 74 -14.79 33.42 29.01
C ALA A 74 -16.07 33.51 28.18
N ALA A 75 -17.00 32.55 28.35
CA ALA A 75 -18.31 32.60 27.71
C ALA A 75 -19.07 33.90 28.08
N THR A 76 -19.07 34.26 29.37
CA THR A 76 -19.70 35.49 29.87
C THR A 76 -19.05 36.74 29.30
N ALA A 77 -17.71 36.78 29.25
CA ALA A 77 -16.98 37.89 28.66
C ALA A 77 -17.30 38.07 27.17
N ALA A 78 -17.35 36.97 26.40
CA ALA A 78 -17.70 36.98 24.99
C ALA A 78 -19.13 37.48 24.74
N VAL A 79 -20.10 37.03 25.55
CA VAL A 79 -21.49 37.53 25.50
C VAL A 79 -21.53 39.03 25.76
N ARG A 80 -20.85 39.53 26.80
CA ARG A 80 -20.80 40.96 27.12
C ARG A 80 -20.15 41.80 26.02
N ALA A 81 -19.14 41.25 25.36
CA ALA A 81 -18.45 41.89 24.26
C ALA A 81 -19.20 41.78 22.92
N GLY A 82 -20.34 41.08 22.86
CA GLY A 82 -21.09 40.85 21.62
C GLY A 82 -20.32 39.98 20.60
N GLN A 83 -19.36 39.18 21.06
CA GLN A 83 -18.54 38.34 20.19
C GLN A 83 -19.35 37.13 19.68
N PRO A 84 -19.13 36.68 18.45
CA PRO A 84 -19.78 35.49 17.92
C PRO A 84 -19.33 34.25 18.69
N LEU A 85 -20.28 33.38 19.05
CA LEU A 85 -20.05 32.06 19.62
C LEU A 85 -20.66 30.99 18.70
N ASN A 86 -20.08 29.80 18.73
CA ASN A 86 -20.53 28.64 17.95
C ASN A 86 -21.73 27.89 18.58
N GLY A 87 -22.43 28.51 19.53
CA GLY A 87 -23.57 27.94 20.23
C GLY A 87 -24.16 28.90 21.26
N PHE A 88 -25.18 28.43 21.99
CA PHE A 88 -25.88 29.19 23.02
C PHE A 88 -25.18 29.02 24.39
N PRO A 89 -24.69 30.09 25.02
CA PRO A 89 -23.99 30.03 26.30
C PRO A 89 -24.96 29.98 27.49
N ILE A 90 -25.65 28.85 27.64
CA ILE A 90 -26.77 28.67 28.59
C ILE A 90 -26.40 29.06 30.04
N VAL A 91 -25.20 28.70 30.50
CA VAL A 91 -24.76 28.99 31.87
C VAL A 91 -24.51 30.50 32.06
N SER A 92 -23.92 31.15 31.06
CA SER A 92 -23.62 32.59 31.10
C SER A 92 -24.89 33.45 31.03
N HIS A 93 -25.89 33.02 30.26
CA HIS A 93 -27.21 33.66 30.21
C HIS A 93 -28.05 33.37 31.45
N GLY A 94 -27.83 32.19 32.06
CA GLY A 94 -28.53 31.75 33.25
C GLY A 94 -29.93 31.19 32.98
N PRO A 95 -30.58 30.63 34.02
CA PRO A 95 -31.79 29.81 33.86
C PRO A 95 -33.01 30.61 33.39
N LYS A 96 -33.14 31.89 33.77
CA LYS A 96 -34.28 32.72 33.37
C LYS A 96 -34.32 32.96 31.85
N ILE A 97 -33.19 33.34 31.27
CA ILE A 97 -33.09 33.56 29.81
C ILE A 97 -33.20 32.24 29.07
N ALA A 98 -32.62 31.16 29.61
CA ALA A 98 -32.78 29.83 29.02
C ALA A 98 -34.25 29.37 28.98
N ALA A 99 -35.02 29.63 30.05
CA ALA A 99 -36.44 29.34 30.11
C ALA A 99 -37.25 30.18 29.11
N GLU A 100 -36.94 31.47 28.96
CA GLU A 100 -37.55 32.36 27.97
C GLU A 100 -37.28 31.90 26.53
N VAL A 101 -36.04 31.52 26.21
CA VAL A 101 -35.71 30.96 24.89
C VAL A 101 -36.46 29.65 24.65
N ALA A 102 -36.52 28.76 25.65
CA ALA A 102 -37.21 27.49 25.53
C ALA A 102 -38.74 27.62 25.40
N SER A 103 -39.36 28.62 26.03
CA SER A 103 -40.82 28.81 25.99
C SER A 103 -41.34 29.10 24.58
N HIS A 104 -40.47 29.55 23.67
CA HIS A 104 -40.81 29.77 22.26
C HIS A 104 -41.11 28.48 21.50
N ALA A 105 -40.85 27.30 22.07
CA ALA A 105 -41.30 26.02 21.52
C ALA A 105 -42.81 25.77 21.73
N GLY A 106 -43.52 26.64 22.45
CA GLY A 106 -44.98 26.57 22.61
C GLY A 106 -45.48 25.48 23.56
N GLY A 107 -44.60 24.83 24.32
CA GLY A 107 -44.96 23.80 25.31
C GLY A 107 -45.25 22.41 24.72
N GLU A 108 -45.75 22.32 23.49
CA GLU A 108 -46.08 21.05 22.82
C GLU A 108 -44.87 20.35 22.18
N VAL A 109 -43.85 21.10 21.80
CA VAL A 109 -42.62 20.59 21.18
C VAL A 109 -41.51 20.51 22.23
N PRO A 110 -40.90 19.33 22.47
CA PRO A 110 -39.80 19.20 23.41
C PRO A 110 -38.58 20.04 22.98
N VAL A 111 -37.87 20.59 23.97
CA VAL A 111 -36.59 21.28 23.77
C VAL A 111 -35.48 20.44 24.38
N GLN A 112 -34.49 20.04 23.58
CA GLN A 112 -33.32 19.30 24.05
C GLN A 112 -32.07 20.18 24.07
N VAL A 113 -31.34 20.17 25.18
CA VAL A 113 -30.04 20.83 25.31
C VAL A 113 -28.93 19.88 24.88
N ARG A 114 -28.14 20.32 23.90
CA ARG A 114 -27.12 19.54 23.20
C ARG A 114 -25.73 20.12 23.40
N HIS A 115 -24.78 19.33 23.89
CA HIS A 115 -23.46 19.84 24.30
C HIS A 115 -22.33 18.84 23.99
N GLY A 116 -21.24 18.86 24.75
CA GLY A 116 -20.08 17.98 24.57
C GLY A 116 -19.12 18.18 25.74
N SER A 117 -19.59 17.88 26.96
CA SER A 117 -18.92 18.26 28.21
C SER A 117 -18.65 17.05 29.09
N ALA A 118 -17.40 16.91 29.53
CA ALA A 118 -16.99 15.88 30.48
C ALA A 118 -17.51 16.15 31.90
N ASP A 119 -17.84 17.41 32.22
CA ASP A 119 -18.46 17.80 33.49
C ASP A 119 -19.72 18.66 33.19
N PRO A 120 -20.90 18.03 33.09
CA PRO A 120 -22.12 18.73 32.77
C PRO A 120 -22.79 19.40 33.98
N MET A 121 -22.19 19.41 35.17
CA MET A 121 -22.85 19.82 36.41
C MET A 121 -23.49 21.21 36.33
N ALA A 122 -22.73 22.21 35.87
CA ALA A 122 -23.24 23.58 35.73
C ALA A 122 -24.33 23.69 34.65
N ILE A 123 -24.22 22.90 33.58
CA ILE A 123 -25.18 22.84 32.49
C ILE A 123 -26.50 22.27 33.01
N PHE A 124 -26.47 21.09 33.65
CA PHE A 124 -27.66 20.40 34.14
C PHE A 124 -28.36 21.18 35.24
N ARG A 125 -27.60 21.83 36.13
CA ARG A 125 -28.18 22.73 37.14
C ARG A 125 -28.92 23.91 36.50
N THR A 126 -28.31 24.55 35.51
CA THR A 126 -28.94 25.69 34.81
C THR A 126 -30.16 25.24 34.01
N MET A 127 -30.05 24.09 33.34
CA MET A 127 -31.11 23.49 32.55
C MET A 127 -32.31 23.10 33.42
N ALA A 128 -32.10 22.39 34.52
CA ALA A 128 -33.16 22.00 35.45
C ALA A 128 -33.85 23.22 36.08
N ALA A 129 -33.07 24.25 36.47
CA ALA A 129 -33.60 25.52 36.96
C ALA A 129 -34.36 26.32 35.89
N ALA A 130 -34.12 26.06 34.61
CA ALA A 130 -34.87 26.63 33.49
C ALA A 130 -36.13 25.81 33.12
N GLY A 131 -36.43 24.73 33.85
CA GLY A 131 -37.55 23.83 33.55
C GLY A 131 -37.28 22.86 32.40
N LEU A 132 -36.03 22.73 31.96
CA LEU A 132 -35.63 21.81 30.89
C LEU A 132 -35.18 20.47 31.47
N GLY A 133 -35.71 19.36 30.92
CA GLY A 133 -35.42 18.01 31.40
C GLY A 133 -34.65 17.12 30.42
N ALA A 134 -34.47 17.55 29.16
CA ALA A 134 -33.91 16.73 28.10
C ALA A 134 -32.50 17.18 27.70
N SER A 135 -31.54 16.26 27.78
CA SER A 135 -30.16 16.49 27.31
C SER A 135 -29.56 15.26 26.63
N GLU A 136 -28.27 15.32 26.30
CA GLU A 136 -27.51 14.26 25.66
C GLU A 136 -26.08 14.17 26.21
N GLY A 137 -25.42 13.04 25.96
CA GLY A 137 -24.01 12.82 26.23
C GLY A 137 -23.77 11.52 26.96
N GLY A 138 -22.70 11.50 27.76
CA GLY A 138 -22.40 10.41 28.67
C GLY A 138 -20.98 10.47 29.21
N PRO A 139 -20.71 9.69 30.27
CA PRO A 139 -19.43 9.73 30.97
C PRO A 139 -18.24 9.38 30.09
N VAL A 140 -18.44 8.58 29.03
CA VAL A 140 -17.38 8.20 28.09
C VAL A 140 -17.45 9.08 26.85
N SER A 141 -18.64 9.16 26.25
CA SER A 141 -18.87 9.76 24.93
C SER A 141 -18.67 11.27 24.89
N TYR A 142 -18.87 11.98 26.00
CA TYR A 142 -18.56 13.41 26.16
C TYR A 142 -17.23 13.71 26.86
N CYS A 143 -16.43 12.67 27.10
CA CYS A 143 -15.07 12.79 27.62
C CYS A 143 -14.03 12.49 26.54
N LEU A 144 -14.02 11.26 26.02
CA LEU A 144 -12.96 10.77 25.14
C LEU A 144 -12.79 11.58 23.84
N PRO A 145 -13.85 11.91 23.09
CA PRO A 145 -13.72 12.69 21.85
C PRO A 145 -13.40 14.18 22.04
N TYR A 146 -13.67 14.74 23.22
CA TYR A 146 -13.81 16.20 23.40
C TYR A 146 -12.72 16.86 24.25
N GLY A 147 -11.82 16.09 24.86
CA GLY A 147 -10.81 16.69 25.73
C GLY A 147 -9.75 15.74 26.25
N ARG A 148 -9.21 16.09 27.43
CA ARG A 148 -8.21 15.31 28.17
C ARG A 148 -8.59 15.14 29.65
N THR A 149 -9.81 15.50 30.02
CA THR A 149 -10.33 15.32 31.38
C THR A 149 -10.27 13.85 31.73
N PRO A 150 -9.58 13.44 32.81
CA PRO A 150 -9.50 12.04 33.17
C PRO A 150 -10.88 11.37 33.21
N LEU A 151 -10.99 10.18 32.62
CA LEU A 151 -12.25 9.46 32.51
C LEU A 151 -12.88 9.19 33.87
N ALA A 152 -12.06 8.96 34.90
CA ALA A 152 -12.53 8.80 36.27
C ALA A 152 -13.24 10.05 36.81
N GLU A 153 -12.73 11.24 36.48
CA GLU A 153 -13.34 12.53 36.86
C GLU A 153 -14.64 12.74 36.08
N SER A 154 -14.65 12.46 34.78
CA SER A 154 -15.87 12.50 33.96
C SER A 154 -16.95 11.57 34.50
N ILE A 155 -16.62 10.32 34.83
CA ILE A 155 -17.58 9.35 35.40
C ILE A 155 -18.16 9.87 36.71
N ALA A 156 -17.33 10.45 37.59
CA ALA A 156 -17.80 11.02 38.85
C ALA A 156 -18.72 12.24 38.62
N ALA A 157 -18.31 13.17 37.74
CA ALA A 157 -19.07 14.36 37.39
C ALA A 157 -20.43 14.01 36.77
N TRP A 158 -20.45 13.06 35.82
CA TRP A 158 -21.68 12.56 35.21
C TRP A 158 -22.57 11.83 36.20
N ARG A 159 -22.03 11.02 37.13
CA ARG A 159 -22.83 10.37 38.17
C ARG A 159 -23.60 11.39 39.00
N ASP A 160 -22.90 12.42 39.46
CA ASP A 160 -23.48 13.43 40.35
C ASP A 160 -24.43 14.36 39.59
N SER A 161 -24.09 14.70 38.34
CA SER A 161 -24.93 15.52 37.47
C SER A 161 -26.23 14.80 37.07
N VAL A 162 -26.16 13.51 36.73
CA VAL A 162 -27.33 12.70 36.36
C VAL A 162 -28.30 12.59 37.53
N ARG A 163 -27.79 12.36 38.74
CA ARG A 163 -28.61 12.35 39.97
C ARG A 163 -29.28 13.70 40.21
N LEU A 164 -28.50 14.79 40.11
CA LEU A 164 -29.05 16.14 40.25
C LEU A 164 -30.16 16.39 39.22
N LEU A 165 -29.92 16.05 37.95
CA LEU A 165 -30.94 16.25 36.91
C LEU A 165 -32.19 15.42 37.21
N ALA A 166 -32.04 14.16 37.61
CA ALA A 166 -33.18 13.30 37.95
C ALA A 166 -33.98 13.84 39.15
N GLU A 167 -33.31 14.34 40.19
CA GLU A 167 -33.93 14.91 41.39
C GLU A 167 -34.60 16.25 41.11
N GLU A 168 -33.89 17.20 40.50
CA GLU A 168 -34.39 18.55 40.21
C GLU A 168 -35.51 18.53 39.16
N SER A 169 -35.38 17.74 38.09
CA SER A 169 -36.48 17.62 37.10
C SER A 169 -37.73 17.04 37.76
N ARG A 170 -37.59 16.00 38.61
CA ARG A 170 -38.73 15.44 39.36
C ARG A 170 -39.35 16.48 40.29
N GLY A 171 -38.55 17.27 40.99
CA GLY A 171 -39.00 18.37 41.83
C GLY A 171 -39.78 19.44 41.06
N ASN A 172 -39.40 19.67 39.80
CA ASN A 172 -40.04 20.62 38.89
C ASN A 172 -41.19 20.04 38.06
N GLY A 173 -41.60 18.78 38.30
CA GLY A 173 -42.68 18.13 37.55
C GLY A 173 -42.35 17.80 36.09
N VAL A 174 -41.06 17.76 35.74
CA VAL A 174 -40.53 17.42 34.41
C VAL A 174 -39.85 16.06 34.49
N ARG A 175 -40.03 15.21 33.47
CA ARG A 175 -39.30 13.94 33.40
C ARG A 175 -37.91 14.20 32.81
N ALA A 176 -36.88 13.83 33.56
CA ALA A 176 -35.52 13.85 33.03
C ALA A 176 -35.36 12.82 31.90
N HIS A 177 -34.81 13.27 30.78
CA HIS A 177 -34.52 12.45 29.61
C HIS A 177 -33.05 12.62 29.21
N LEU A 178 -32.34 11.50 29.06
CA LEU A 178 -30.95 11.52 28.58
C LEU A 178 -30.77 10.66 27.34
N GLU A 179 -30.27 11.30 26.30
CA GLU A 179 -29.78 10.65 25.09
C GLU A 179 -28.31 10.28 25.25
N THR A 180 -27.97 9.01 25.03
CA THR A 180 -26.56 8.57 24.99
C THR A 180 -25.86 9.20 23.78
N PHE A 181 -24.57 9.50 23.88
CA PHE A 181 -23.72 9.83 22.72
C PHE A 181 -22.70 8.72 22.39
N GLY A 182 -22.73 7.61 23.14
CA GLY A 182 -21.92 6.42 22.90
C GLY A 182 -22.09 5.78 21.52
N GLY A 183 -23.25 5.97 20.88
CA GLY A 183 -23.50 5.52 19.51
C GLY A 183 -22.83 6.36 18.44
N CYS A 184 -22.21 7.48 18.81
CA CYS A 184 -21.59 8.43 17.90
C CYS A 184 -20.08 8.50 18.09
N MET A 185 -19.60 8.64 19.34
CA MET A 185 -18.18 8.77 19.69
C MET A 185 -17.41 9.74 18.78
N LEU A 186 -16.45 9.26 17.98
CA LEU A 186 -15.65 10.07 17.06
C LEU A 186 -16.39 10.44 15.75
N GLY A 187 -17.61 9.95 15.56
CA GLY A 187 -18.47 10.23 14.41
C GLY A 187 -18.17 9.43 13.15
N GLN A 188 -17.03 8.73 13.08
CA GLN A 188 -16.63 7.89 11.96
C GLN A 188 -15.57 6.87 12.37
N LEU A 189 -15.43 5.80 11.59
CA LEU A 189 -14.41 4.75 11.74
C LEU A 189 -14.43 3.98 13.08
N CYS A 190 -15.55 4.05 13.80
CA CYS A 190 -15.82 3.22 14.97
C CYS A 190 -16.75 2.05 14.58
N PRO A 191 -16.28 0.79 14.57
CA PRO A 191 -17.13 -0.34 14.19
C PRO A 191 -18.45 -0.39 14.97
N PRO A 192 -19.58 -0.76 14.33
CA PRO A 192 -20.91 -0.62 14.94
C PRO A 192 -21.07 -1.30 16.29
N SER A 193 -20.45 -2.46 16.49
CA SER A 193 -20.53 -3.22 17.74
C SER A 193 -20.01 -2.45 18.96
N LEU A 194 -18.95 -1.63 18.80
CA LEU A 194 -18.45 -0.76 19.88
C LEU A 194 -19.42 0.38 20.16
N LEU A 195 -19.95 1.03 19.12
CA LEU A 195 -20.90 2.14 19.27
C LEU A 195 -22.17 1.69 20.01
N ILE A 196 -22.69 0.52 19.64
CA ILE A 196 -23.85 -0.10 20.29
C ILE A 196 -23.53 -0.43 21.76
N ALA A 197 -22.37 -1.03 22.03
CA ALA A 197 -21.98 -1.41 23.38
C ALA A 197 -21.85 -0.18 24.30
N ILE A 198 -21.17 0.88 23.85
CA ILE A 198 -21.02 2.11 24.65
C ILE A 198 -22.38 2.79 24.84
N SER A 199 -23.23 2.87 23.79
CA SER A 199 -24.58 3.43 23.93
C SER A 199 -25.41 2.67 24.96
N ALA A 200 -25.43 1.33 24.92
CA ALA A 200 -26.15 0.51 25.89
C ALA A 200 -25.61 0.68 27.33
N LEU A 201 -24.28 0.73 27.50
CA LEU A 201 -23.64 0.92 28.80
C LEU A 201 -23.90 2.31 29.39
N GLU A 202 -23.91 3.35 28.57
CA GLU A 202 -24.26 4.71 29.03
C GLU A 202 -25.74 4.80 29.41
N ALA A 203 -26.64 4.16 28.65
CA ALA A 203 -28.06 4.09 29.02
C ALA A 203 -28.27 3.36 30.35
N LEU A 204 -27.54 2.26 30.60
CA LEU A 204 -27.54 1.57 31.88
C LEU A 204 -27.00 2.45 33.02
N PHE A 205 -25.94 3.22 32.76
CA PHE A 205 -25.40 4.18 33.72
C PHE A 205 -26.45 5.25 34.10
N PHE A 206 -27.21 5.78 33.13
CA PHE A 206 -28.29 6.72 33.40
C PHE A 206 -29.41 6.11 34.23
N ALA A 207 -29.86 4.91 33.87
CA ALA A 207 -30.88 4.17 34.60
C ALA A 207 -30.45 3.88 36.04
N GLN A 208 -29.20 3.44 36.26
CA GLN A 208 -28.61 3.20 37.58
C GLN A 208 -28.57 4.47 38.46
N HIS A 209 -28.64 5.65 37.84
CA HIS A 209 -28.60 6.94 38.52
C HIS A 209 -29.94 7.71 38.48
N GLY A 210 -31.04 7.02 38.19
CA GLY A 210 -32.40 7.51 38.43
C GLY A 210 -33.12 8.10 37.22
N ILE A 211 -32.53 8.01 36.02
CA ILE A 211 -33.18 8.42 34.78
C ILE A 211 -34.11 7.32 34.30
N THR A 212 -35.34 7.69 33.97
CA THR A 212 -36.40 6.74 33.58
C THR A 212 -36.82 6.88 32.12
N SER A 213 -36.24 7.80 31.36
CA SER A 213 -36.45 7.95 29.92
C SER A 213 -35.12 8.21 29.24
N VAL A 214 -34.78 7.40 28.24
CA VAL A 214 -33.48 7.47 27.54
C VAL A 214 -33.65 7.36 26.02
N SER A 215 -32.69 7.92 25.29
CA SER A 215 -32.47 7.59 23.87
C SER A 215 -31.15 6.88 23.69
N LEU A 216 -31.16 5.81 22.91
CA LEU A 216 -29.93 5.15 22.49
C LEU A 216 -29.55 5.64 21.10
N SER A 217 -28.36 6.23 21.00
CA SER A 217 -27.87 6.78 19.74
C SER A 217 -27.19 5.73 18.89
N TYR A 218 -27.20 5.97 17.59
CA TYR A 218 -26.31 5.33 16.62
C TYR A 218 -26.02 6.33 15.50
N ALA A 219 -24.76 6.51 15.13
CA ALA A 219 -24.39 7.31 13.97
C ALA A 219 -24.25 6.42 12.74
N GLN A 220 -24.92 6.80 11.65
CA GLN A 220 -24.74 6.19 10.34
C GLN A 220 -23.24 6.08 10.03
N GLN A 221 -22.81 4.90 9.57
CA GLN A 221 -21.44 4.61 9.18
C GLN A 221 -21.37 4.52 7.65
N THR A 222 -20.54 3.61 7.15
CA THR A 222 -20.10 3.56 5.76
C THR A 222 -20.93 2.60 4.90
N HIS A 223 -21.78 1.77 5.51
CA HIS A 223 -22.54 0.73 4.82
C HIS A 223 -23.99 0.67 5.29
N HIS A 224 -24.93 0.89 4.36
CA HIS A 224 -26.35 1.04 4.67
C HIS A 224 -26.97 -0.20 5.35
N GLU A 225 -26.69 -1.41 4.86
CA GLU A 225 -27.23 -2.62 5.49
C GLU A 225 -26.63 -2.89 6.87
N GLN A 226 -25.35 -2.55 7.05
CA GLN A 226 -24.67 -2.77 8.33
C GLN A 226 -25.22 -1.81 9.39
N ASP A 227 -25.58 -0.59 8.99
CA ASP A 227 -26.25 0.35 9.85
C ASP A 227 -27.68 -0.12 10.23
N ALA A 228 -28.40 -0.76 9.31
CA ALA A 228 -29.70 -1.34 9.62
C ALA A 228 -29.60 -2.55 10.58
N GLU A 229 -28.58 -3.39 10.40
CA GLU A 229 -28.20 -4.46 11.34
C GLU A 229 -27.84 -3.87 12.72
N ALA A 230 -27.09 -2.78 12.75
CA ALA A 230 -26.67 -2.11 13.97
C ALA A 230 -27.83 -1.53 14.77
N LEU A 231 -28.79 -0.86 14.10
CA LEU A 231 -30.01 -0.37 14.74
C LEU A 231 -30.86 -1.53 15.28
N THR A 232 -30.95 -2.63 14.54
CA THR A 232 -31.64 -3.84 14.99
C THR A 232 -30.97 -4.45 16.23
N ALA A 233 -29.63 -4.59 16.21
CA ALA A 233 -28.85 -5.09 17.34
C ALA A 233 -28.97 -4.17 18.57
N LEU A 234 -28.93 -2.85 18.38
CA LEU A 234 -29.10 -1.87 19.45
C LEU A 234 -30.46 -1.98 20.11
N ARG A 235 -31.54 -2.16 19.33
CA ARG A 235 -32.89 -2.41 19.87
C ARG A 235 -32.90 -3.65 20.76
N LEU A 236 -32.44 -4.78 20.21
CA LEU A 236 -32.44 -6.06 20.92
C LEU A 236 -31.66 -6.00 22.22
N LEU A 237 -30.48 -5.35 22.19
CA LEU A 237 -29.62 -5.21 23.36
C LEU A 237 -30.22 -4.23 24.39
N ALA A 238 -30.86 -3.15 23.94
CA ALA A 238 -31.57 -2.22 24.82
C ALA A 238 -32.77 -2.89 25.51
N ASP A 239 -33.55 -3.68 24.78
CA ASP A 239 -34.70 -4.42 25.31
C ASP A 239 -34.27 -5.49 26.33
N GLU A 240 -33.12 -6.12 26.10
CA GLU A 240 -32.52 -7.11 26.99
C GLU A 240 -31.99 -6.49 28.30
N LEU A 241 -31.28 -5.37 28.22
CA LEU A 241 -30.49 -4.85 29.34
C LEU A 241 -31.23 -3.82 30.20
N LEU A 242 -32.02 -2.93 29.60
CA LEU A 242 -32.60 -1.82 30.35
C LEU A 242 -33.85 -2.26 31.14
N PRO A 243 -34.00 -1.81 32.41
CA PRO A 243 -35.16 -2.12 33.24
C PRO A 243 -36.48 -1.80 32.53
N LYS A 244 -37.51 -2.65 32.67
CA LYS A 244 -38.76 -2.54 31.88
C LYS A 244 -39.52 -1.22 32.06
N ASP A 245 -39.33 -0.55 33.18
CA ASP A 245 -39.92 0.76 33.52
C ASP A 245 -39.13 1.95 32.94
N VAL A 246 -37.93 1.72 32.40
CA VAL A 246 -37.18 2.72 31.64
C VAL A 246 -37.71 2.79 30.23
N ASP A 247 -38.30 3.94 29.92
CA ASP A 247 -38.72 4.32 28.58
C ASP A 247 -37.51 4.51 27.66
N ARG A 248 -37.58 3.97 26.44
CA ARG A 248 -36.47 3.95 25.50
C ARG A 248 -36.92 4.10 24.05
N HIS A 249 -36.12 4.80 23.26
CA HIS A 249 -36.24 4.83 21.80
C HIS A 249 -34.85 4.96 21.16
N LEU A 250 -34.75 4.67 19.87
CA LEU A 250 -33.51 4.82 19.11
C LEU A 250 -33.47 6.17 18.39
N VAL A 251 -32.28 6.75 18.37
CA VAL A 251 -32.00 7.96 17.60
C VAL A 251 -30.86 7.69 16.61
N LEU A 252 -31.16 7.82 15.32
CA LEU A 252 -30.15 7.78 14.27
C LEU A 252 -29.54 9.17 14.10
N TYR A 253 -28.23 9.24 13.99
CA TYR A 253 -27.53 10.43 13.52
C TYR A 253 -27.18 10.25 12.06
N THR A 254 -27.55 11.25 11.26
CA THR A 254 -26.97 11.42 9.92
C THR A 254 -25.45 11.38 10.03
N TYR A 255 -24.79 10.77 9.04
CA TYR A 255 -23.35 10.56 8.98
C TYR A 255 -22.54 11.75 9.53
N MET A 256 -21.61 11.46 10.45
CA MET A 256 -20.88 12.45 11.23
C MET A 256 -19.40 12.61 10.82
N GLY A 257 -18.96 11.90 9.78
CA GLY A 257 -17.61 12.00 9.24
C GLY A 257 -17.44 13.16 8.25
N VAL A 258 -16.45 13.04 7.36
CA VAL A 258 -16.24 14.01 6.28
C VAL A 258 -17.47 14.03 5.36
N PHE A 259 -18.10 15.20 5.20
CA PHE A 259 -19.33 15.35 4.42
C PHE A 259 -19.06 15.52 2.92
N PRO A 260 -19.97 15.10 2.02
CA PRO A 260 -19.88 15.36 0.58
C PRO A 260 -19.70 16.86 0.29
N LYS A 261 -18.87 17.19 -0.70
CA LYS A 261 -18.57 18.59 -1.04
C LYS A 261 -19.62 19.19 -1.95
N THR A 262 -20.25 18.36 -2.78
CA THR A 262 -21.28 18.81 -3.72
C THR A 262 -22.64 18.84 -3.03
N ILE A 263 -23.48 19.80 -3.40
CA ILE A 263 -24.86 19.89 -2.90
C ILE A 263 -25.66 18.62 -3.27
N PRO A 264 -25.61 18.09 -4.51
CA PRO A 264 -26.27 16.83 -4.86
C PRO A 264 -25.81 15.63 -4.01
N GLY A 265 -24.50 15.47 -3.79
CA GLY A 265 -23.96 14.41 -2.94
C GLY A 265 -24.42 14.54 -1.48
N ALA A 266 -24.41 15.76 -0.93
CA ALA A 266 -24.91 16.02 0.41
C ALA A 266 -26.42 15.68 0.53
N ARG A 267 -27.23 16.08 -0.46
CA ARG A 267 -28.66 15.75 -0.53
C ARG A 267 -28.92 14.25 -0.62
N LEU A 268 -28.13 13.52 -1.42
CA LEU A 268 -28.21 12.07 -1.53
C LEU A 268 -27.93 11.39 -0.18
N LEU A 269 -26.90 11.83 0.54
CA LEU A 269 -26.57 11.32 1.88
C LEU A 269 -27.70 11.57 2.89
N LEU A 270 -28.28 12.78 2.91
CA LEU A 270 -29.43 13.12 3.76
C LEU A 270 -30.66 12.25 3.46
N THR A 271 -30.89 11.96 2.18
CA THR A 271 -32.00 11.11 1.71
C THR A 271 -31.80 9.67 2.22
N ARG A 272 -30.61 9.10 2.03
CA ARG A 272 -30.24 7.76 2.52
C ARG A 272 -30.31 7.66 4.06
N SER A 273 -30.05 8.75 4.78
CA SER A 273 -30.17 8.80 6.25
C SER A 273 -31.62 8.66 6.72
N ALA A 274 -32.54 9.36 6.05
CA ALA A 274 -33.97 9.27 6.35
C ALA A 274 -34.55 7.89 5.99
N GLU A 275 -34.11 7.30 4.88
CA GLU A 275 -34.46 5.91 4.52
C GLU A 275 -33.97 4.91 5.56
N LEU A 276 -32.70 5.05 5.99
CA LEU A 276 -32.10 4.19 7.01
C LEU A 276 -32.84 4.31 8.34
N ALA A 277 -33.23 5.52 8.77
CA ALA A 277 -34.00 5.72 10.00
C ALA A 277 -35.30 4.90 9.99
N VAL A 278 -36.04 4.94 8.87
CA VAL A 278 -37.29 4.19 8.71
C VAL A 278 -37.03 2.69 8.62
N ARG A 279 -36.11 2.24 7.75
CA ARG A 279 -35.82 0.82 7.51
C ARG A 279 -35.19 0.13 8.73
N GLY A 280 -34.34 0.84 9.47
CA GLY A 280 -33.70 0.37 10.68
C GLY A 280 -34.55 0.53 11.95
N GLY A 281 -35.73 1.16 11.86
CA GLY A 281 -36.66 1.30 12.98
C GLY A 281 -36.22 2.29 14.05
N ALA A 282 -35.52 3.36 13.67
CA ALA A 282 -35.26 4.50 14.55
C ALA A 282 -36.48 5.43 14.61
N GLU A 283 -36.87 5.85 15.81
CA GLU A 283 -38.01 6.75 16.02
C GLU A 283 -37.63 8.22 15.84
N ARG A 284 -36.33 8.53 15.95
CA ARG A 284 -35.80 9.90 15.83
C ARG A 284 -34.57 9.96 14.93
N LEU A 285 -34.45 11.02 14.16
CA LEU A 285 -33.32 11.31 13.27
C LEU A 285 -32.73 12.69 13.56
N ILE A 286 -31.43 12.74 13.85
CA ILE A 286 -30.67 14.00 13.88
C ILE A 286 -30.26 14.35 12.45
N VAL A 287 -30.84 15.43 11.92
CA VAL A 287 -30.72 15.88 10.54
C VAL A 287 -29.56 16.87 10.40
N LYS A 288 -28.75 16.67 9.36
CA LYS A 288 -27.71 17.60 8.90
C LYS A 288 -28.22 18.41 7.71
N THR A 289 -27.41 19.35 7.22
CA THR A 289 -27.81 20.21 6.09
C THR A 289 -26.89 20.01 4.89
N GLU A 290 -27.31 20.48 3.71
CA GLU A 290 -26.48 20.49 2.49
C GLU A 290 -25.24 21.41 2.63
N GLN A 291 -25.21 22.26 3.66
CA GLN A 291 -24.10 23.19 3.94
C GLN A 291 -23.04 22.62 4.87
N GLU A 292 -23.18 21.37 5.34
CA GLU A 292 -22.35 20.78 6.39
C GLU A 292 -20.84 20.78 6.06
N ALA A 293 -20.47 20.65 4.78
CA ALA A 293 -19.07 20.70 4.34
C ALA A 293 -18.48 22.14 4.30
N HIS A 294 -19.32 23.16 4.38
CA HIS A 294 -18.96 24.55 4.03
C HIS A 294 -19.04 25.51 5.21
N ARG A 295 -20.13 25.45 6.00
CA ARG A 295 -20.38 26.41 7.09
C ARG A 295 -21.47 25.93 8.05
N ILE A 296 -21.60 26.64 9.17
CA ILE A 296 -22.77 26.51 10.05
C ILE A 296 -24.03 26.91 9.25
N PRO A 297 -25.09 26.08 9.23
CA PRO A 297 -26.32 26.38 8.50
C PRO A 297 -27.13 27.48 9.17
N THR A 298 -27.87 28.21 8.34
CA THR A 298 -28.90 29.15 8.79
C THR A 298 -30.12 28.39 9.36
N VAL A 299 -31.03 29.12 10.01
CA VAL A 299 -32.30 28.53 10.48
C VAL A 299 -33.09 27.98 9.30
N GLU A 300 -33.25 28.75 8.22
CA GLU A 300 -34.03 28.33 7.04
C GLU A 300 -33.48 27.05 6.41
N GLU A 301 -32.16 26.93 6.27
CA GLU A 301 -31.53 25.72 5.75
C GLU A 301 -31.76 24.49 6.63
N ASN A 302 -31.81 24.67 7.96
CA ASN A 302 -32.22 23.60 8.86
C ASN A 302 -33.68 23.20 8.61
N LEU A 303 -34.60 24.17 8.48
CA LEU A 303 -36.03 23.89 8.25
C LEU A 303 -36.24 23.12 6.93
N ILE A 304 -35.54 23.51 5.86
CA ILE A 304 -35.57 22.81 4.56
C ILE A 304 -35.11 21.36 4.73
N ALA A 305 -34.01 21.14 5.43
CA ALA A 305 -33.48 19.79 5.66
C ALA A 305 -34.44 18.91 6.48
N LEU A 306 -35.08 19.47 7.52
CA LEU A 306 -36.07 18.77 8.34
C LEU A 306 -37.29 18.33 7.52
N ARG A 307 -37.86 19.24 6.72
CA ARG A 307 -38.97 18.93 5.82
C ARG A 307 -38.59 17.85 4.80
N GLY A 308 -37.40 17.95 4.22
CA GLY A 308 -36.87 16.97 3.28
C GLY A 308 -36.75 15.57 3.88
N ALA A 309 -36.17 15.46 5.09
CA ALA A 309 -36.02 14.21 5.80
C ALA A 309 -37.39 13.59 6.17
N ALA A 310 -38.33 14.39 6.68
CA ALA A 310 -39.68 13.90 7.01
C ALA A 310 -40.46 13.45 5.77
N ALA A 311 -40.34 14.18 4.66
CA ALA A 311 -40.97 13.80 3.39
C ALA A 311 -40.38 12.48 2.84
N GLN A 312 -39.06 12.30 2.90
CA GLN A 312 -38.44 11.04 2.51
C GLN A 312 -38.89 9.89 3.41
N ALA A 313 -38.94 10.10 4.72
CA ALA A 313 -39.42 9.09 5.66
C ALA A 313 -40.86 8.63 5.36
N ARG A 314 -41.75 9.57 5.01
CA ARG A 314 -43.13 9.25 4.57
C ARG A 314 -43.14 8.41 3.29
N ARG A 315 -42.32 8.75 2.29
CA ARG A 315 -42.18 7.97 1.05
C ARG A 315 -41.70 6.55 1.32
N THR A 316 -40.62 6.40 2.08
CA THR A 316 -40.07 5.08 2.42
C THR A 316 -41.07 4.22 3.18
N ARG A 317 -41.89 4.80 4.08
CA ARG A 317 -42.96 4.06 4.75
C ARG A 317 -44.06 3.61 3.79
N ALA A 318 -44.47 4.46 2.86
CA ALA A 318 -45.46 4.09 1.84
C ALA A 318 -44.97 2.92 0.97
N GLU A 319 -43.71 2.97 0.53
CA GLU A 319 -43.06 1.88 -0.22
C GLU A 319 -43.05 0.55 0.56
N LEU A 320 -42.72 0.60 1.86
CA LEU A 320 -42.71 -0.59 2.72
C LEU A 320 -44.12 -1.15 2.95
N ALA A 321 -45.13 -0.28 3.08
CA ALA A 321 -46.53 -0.69 3.23
C ALA A 321 -47.05 -1.38 1.95
N GLU A 322 -46.78 -0.81 0.77
CA GLU A 322 -47.13 -1.43 -0.52
C GLU A 322 -46.44 -2.78 -0.73
N ALA A 323 -45.20 -2.94 -0.27
CA ALA A 323 -44.47 -4.21 -0.35
C ALA A 323 -45.04 -5.28 0.59
N ALA A 324 -45.65 -4.89 1.72
CA ALA A 324 -46.22 -5.81 2.71
C ALA A 324 -47.55 -6.45 2.27
N ASP A 325 -48.31 -5.80 1.38
CA ASP A 325 -49.63 -6.25 0.90
C ASP A 325 -49.60 -7.35 -0.19
N ARG A 326 -48.40 -7.86 -0.57
CA ARG A 326 -48.26 -8.98 -1.54
C ARG A 326 -48.27 -10.36 -0.84
N PRO A 327 -49.05 -11.36 -1.31
CA PRO A 327 -49.23 -12.62 -0.58
C PRO A 327 -48.00 -13.57 -0.61
N VAL A 328 -47.46 -13.80 0.58
CA VAL A 328 -46.77 -14.99 1.16
C VAL A 328 -45.56 -15.60 0.42
N ARG A 329 -44.37 -15.14 0.83
CA ARG A 329 -43.17 -15.96 1.19
C ARG A 329 -42.05 -15.11 1.81
N ALA A 330 -42.15 -13.77 1.75
CA ALA A 330 -41.07 -12.84 2.05
C ALA A 330 -40.92 -12.38 3.53
N LEU A 331 -41.79 -12.79 4.45
CA LEU A 331 -41.78 -12.22 5.82
C LEU A 331 -40.63 -12.68 6.74
N ARG A 332 -39.87 -13.72 6.35
CA ARG A 332 -38.57 -14.02 7.00
C ARG A 332 -37.41 -13.18 6.44
N ALA A 333 -37.61 -12.47 5.33
CA ALA A 333 -36.59 -11.68 4.63
C ALA A 333 -36.62 -10.17 4.97
N VAL A 334 -37.41 -9.72 5.95
CA VAL A 334 -37.56 -8.28 6.26
C VAL A 334 -36.72 -7.81 7.46
N ARG A 335 -36.23 -8.71 8.33
CA ARG A 335 -35.30 -8.30 9.40
C ARG A 335 -33.86 -8.44 8.93
N PRO A 336 -33.02 -7.39 9.05
CA PRO A 336 -31.58 -7.50 8.82
C PRO A 336 -31.00 -8.60 9.72
N ASP A 337 -30.10 -9.41 9.17
CA ASP A 337 -29.37 -10.41 9.95
C ASP A 337 -28.32 -9.70 10.83
N ALA A 338 -28.74 -9.34 12.05
CA ALA A 338 -27.93 -8.59 13.00
C ALA A 338 -27.01 -9.47 13.85
N GLU A 339 -26.89 -10.77 13.55
CA GLU A 339 -26.23 -11.75 14.42
C GLU A 339 -24.76 -11.37 14.73
N GLU A 340 -23.96 -11.03 13.71
CA GLU A 340 -22.55 -10.65 13.87
C GLU A 340 -22.40 -9.43 14.80
N VAL A 341 -23.08 -8.33 14.47
CA VAL A 341 -22.99 -7.06 15.21
C VAL A 341 -23.51 -7.21 16.63
N LEU A 342 -24.61 -7.94 16.82
CA LEU A 342 -25.20 -8.20 18.13
C LEU A 342 -24.28 -9.06 19.01
N MET A 343 -23.70 -10.13 18.46
CA MET A 343 -22.78 -11.00 19.21
C MET A 343 -21.55 -10.24 19.69
N GLU A 344 -20.94 -9.43 18.84
CA GLU A 344 -19.79 -8.59 19.22
C GLU A 344 -20.16 -7.57 20.29
N ALA A 345 -21.25 -6.82 20.10
CA ALA A 345 -21.70 -5.82 21.07
C ALA A 345 -22.03 -6.47 22.42
N ARG A 346 -22.70 -7.61 22.41
CA ARG A 346 -23.03 -8.39 23.61
C ARG A 346 -21.76 -8.88 24.33
N ALA A 347 -20.74 -9.32 23.60
CA ALA A 347 -19.46 -9.73 24.18
C ALA A 347 -18.79 -8.57 24.92
N LEU A 348 -18.76 -7.37 24.31
CA LEU A 348 -18.22 -6.16 24.94
C LEU A 348 -19.00 -5.80 26.21
N VAL A 349 -20.33 -5.69 26.12
CA VAL A 349 -21.17 -5.31 27.26
C VAL A 349 -21.03 -6.33 28.40
N THR A 350 -21.09 -7.62 28.09
CA THR A 350 -20.95 -8.69 29.09
C THR A 350 -19.59 -8.61 29.79
N ALA A 351 -18.50 -8.43 29.02
CA ALA A 351 -17.17 -8.29 29.59
C ALA A 351 -17.05 -7.06 30.49
N VAL A 352 -17.62 -5.92 30.11
CA VAL A 352 -17.62 -4.70 30.92
C VAL A 352 -18.40 -4.92 32.21
N LEU A 353 -19.65 -5.37 32.13
CA LEU A 353 -20.52 -5.56 33.29
C LEU A 353 -19.97 -6.64 34.26
N SER A 354 -19.17 -7.58 33.78
CA SER A 354 -18.48 -8.57 34.65
C SER A 354 -17.41 -7.95 35.57
N LEU A 355 -16.97 -6.71 35.30
CA LEU A 355 -15.92 -6.05 36.08
C LEU A 355 -16.44 -5.42 37.39
N SER A 356 -17.73 -5.12 37.47
CA SER A 356 -18.37 -4.43 38.61
C SER A 356 -19.88 -4.24 38.38
N ASP A 357 -20.70 -4.42 39.43
CA ASP A 357 -22.15 -4.10 39.42
C ASP A 357 -22.43 -2.59 39.30
N ASN A 358 -21.45 -1.75 39.65
CA ASN A 358 -21.49 -0.32 39.35
C ASN A 358 -20.98 -0.06 37.94
N VAL A 359 -21.85 0.40 37.03
CA VAL A 359 -21.54 0.59 35.60
C VAL A 359 -20.44 1.63 35.40
N GLY A 360 -20.44 2.72 36.19
CA GLY A 360 -19.37 3.73 36.12
C GLY A 360 -17.98 3.13 36.46
N THR A 361 -17.90 2.34 37.53
CA THR A 361 -16.67 1.64 37.92
C THR A 361 -16.26 0.59 36.88
N ALA A 362 -17.24 -0.12 36.29
CA ALA A 362 -17.01 -1.08 35.22
C ALA A 362 -16.42 -0.41 33.97
N LEU A 363 -16.98 0.71 33.52
CA LEU A 363 -16.49 1.51 32.40
C LEU A 363 -15.05 1.98 32.64
N GLN A 364 -14.76 2.53 33.83
CA GLN A 364 -13.40 2.96 34.19
C GLN A 364 -12.40 1.79 34.12
N ARG A 365 -12.76 0.64 34.69
CA ARG A 365 -11.92 -0.57 34.67
C ARG A 365 -11.75 -1.11 33.26
N ALA A 366 -12.78 -1.06 32.43
CA ALA A 366 -12.75 -1.58 31.07
C ALA A 366 -11.77 -0.81 30.19
N PHE A 367 -11.83 0.52 30.18
CA PHE A 367 -10.85 1.36 29.47
C PHE A 367 -9.45 1.21 30.04
N HIS A 368 -9.32 1.20 31.38
CA HIS A 368 -8.04 0.96 32.02
C HIS A 368 -7.44 -0.39 31.61
N ARG A 369 -8.23 -1.45 31.40
CA ARG A 369 -7.75 -2.79 31.00
C ARG A 369 -7.67 -3.00 29.48
N GLY A 370 -8.15 -2.07 28.66
CA GLY A 370 -8.28 -2.24 27.20
C GLY A 370 -9.40 -3.18 26.75
N ILE A 371 -10.35 -3.49 27.63
CA ILE A 371 -11.58 -4.26 27.30
C ILE A 371 -12.55 -3.42 26.47
N LEU A 372 -12.52 -2.09 26.68
CA LEU A 372 -13.02 -1.10 25.73
C LEU A 372 -11.84 -0.25 25.28
N ASP A 373 -11.72 -0.05 23.97
CA ASP A 373 -10.69 0.81 23.38
C ASP A 373 -11.22 1.37 22.05
N VAL A 374 -11.34 2.69 21.98
CA VAL A 374 -11.97 3.41 20.88
C VAL A 374 -10.91 3.66 19.80
N PRO A 375 -11.10 3.14 18.58
CA PRO A 375 -10.08 3.26 17.54
C PRO A 375 -9.86 4.74 17.21
N TYR A 376 -8.59 5.14 17.00
CA TYR A 376 -8.19 6.51 16.67
C TYR A 376 -8.41 7.58 17.75
N CYS A 377 -8.91 7.21 18.93
CA CYS A 377 -9.11 8.16 20.01
C CYS A 377 -7.77 8.57 20.62
N LEU A 378 -7.55 9.88 20.75
CA LEU A 378 -6.32 10.48 21.28
C LEU A 378 -6.37 10.75 22.79
N HIS A 379 -7.46 10.38 23.45
CA HIS A 379 -7.62 10.59 24.89
C HIS A 379 -6.59 9.76 25.67
N PRO A 380 -5.91 10.32 26.70
CA PRO A 380 -4.87 9.59 27.45
C PRO A 380 -5.35 8.30 28.12
N ASP A 381 -6.61 8.25 28.56
CA ASP A 381 -7.21 7.05 29.15
C ASP A 381 -7.67 6.00 28.14
N ASN A 382 -7.56 6.28 26.84
CA ASN A 382 -7.81 5.31 25.78
C ASN A 382 -6.50 4.56 25.43
N ARG A 383 -6.53 3.23 25.41
CA ARG A 383 -5.31 2.40 25.20
C ARG A 383 -4.70 2.58 23.82
N GLY A 384 -5.50 2.86 22.80
CA GLY A 384 -5.04 3.15 21.44
C GLY A 384 -4.45 1.92 20.72
N ALA A 385 -4.82 0.72 21.15
CA ALA A 385 -4.44 -0.56 20.57
C ALA A 385 -5.46 -1.09 19.54
N THR A 386 -6.64 -0.47 19.44
CA THR A 386 -7.67 -0.88 18.47
C THR A 386 -7.63 -0.07 17.17
N ARG A 387 -8.01 -0.72 16.07
CA ARG A 387 -8.11 -0.10 14.74
C ARG A 387 -9.38 -0.58 14.05
N GLY A 388 -10.23 0.36 13.64
CA GLY A 388 -11.36 0.11 12.74
C GLY A 388 -10.93 0.22 11.28
N VAL A 389 -11.57 -0.50 10.36
CA VAL A 389 -11.22 -0.46 8.95
C VAL A 389 -12.45 -0.62 8.07
N ILE A 390 -12.51 0.16 7.00
CA ILE A 390 -13.53 -0.03 5.96
C ILE A 390 -13.06 -1.15 5.03
N THR A 391 -13.83 -2.24 4.96
CA THR A 391 -13.58 -3.35 4.04
C THR A 391 -14.00 -3.01 2.61
N SER A 392 -13.62 -3.84 1.65
CA SER A 392 -13.87 -3.56 0.22
C SER A 392 -15.35 -3.47 -0.15
N ASP A 393 -16.20 -4.18 0.59
CA ASP A 393 -17.67 -4.12 0.53
C ASP A 393 -18.25 -2.86 1.21
N GLY A 394 -17.41 -1.97 1.75
CA GLY A 394 -17.85 -0.75 2.41
C GLY A 394 -18.22 -0.93 3.89
N ARG A 395 -18.26 -2.15 4.42
CA ARG A 395 -18.54 -2.40 5.84
C ARG A 395 -17.40 -1.94 6.75
N LEU A 396 -17.73 -1.49 7.94
CA LEU A 396 -16.76 -1.09 8.95
C LEU A 396 -16.51 -2.26 9.92
N ARG A 397 -15.29 -2.78 9.95
CA ARG A 397 -14.88 -3.96 10.74
C ARG A 397 -13.65 -3.68 11.60
N TRP A 398 -13.32 -4.60 12.50
CA TRP A 398 -12.10 -4.54 13.29
C TRP A 398 -10.88 -4.99 12.47
N ALA A 399 -9.84 -4.16 12.42
CA ALA A 399 -8.51 -4.54 11.94
C ALA A 399 -7.63 -5.05 13.10
N GLU A 400 -7.68 -4.35 14.23
CA GLU A 400 -6.99 -4.69 15.46
C GLU A 400 -7.97 -4.48 16.62
N VAL A 401 -8.05 -5.46 17.52
CA VAL A 401 -9.01 -5.45 18.65
C VAL A 401 -8.33 -5.23 20.00
N GLY A 402 -6.99 -5.16 20.06
CA GLY A 402 -6.27 -5.02 21.32
C GLY A 402 -6.65 -6.13 22.31
N ALA A 403 -7.09 -5.73 23.51
CA ALA A 403 -7.57 -6.64 24.55
C ALA A 403 -9.11 -6.78 24.58
N MET A 404 -9.82 -6.24 23.58
CA MET A 404 -11.27 -6.36 23.52
C MET A 404 -11.68 -7.82 23.23
N PRO A 405 -12.77 -8.32 23.84
CA PRO A 405 -13.27 -9.69 23.68
C PRO A 405 -14.00 -9.92 22.34
N ILE A 406 -13.39 -9.50 21.23
CA ILE A 406 -13.91 -9.66 19.87
C ILE A 406 -13.08 -10.70 19.14
N SER A 407 -13.73 -11.75 18.64
CA SER A 407 -13.08 -12.86 17.96
C SER A 407 -12.95 -12.65 16.45
N ASN A 408 -13.79 -11.81 15.84
CA ASN A 408 -13.83 -11.61 14.40
C ASN A 408 -12.97 -10.39 13.98
N THR A 409 -11.77 -10.65 13.46
CA THR A 409 -10.87 -9.59 12.98
C THR A 409 -10.65 -9.70 11.49
N SER A 410 -10.86 -8.61 10.76
CA SER A 410 -10.49 -8.48 9.36
C SER A 410 -8.98 -8.29 9.28
N ARG A 411 -8.26 -9.27 8.71
CA ARG A 411 -6.78 -9.25 8.60
C ARG A 411 -6.29 -8.18 7.62
N THR A 412 -6.44 -6.90 7.94
CA THR A 412 -6.05 -5.83 7.04
C THR A 412 -4.59 -5.46 7.19
N ALA A 413 -4.00 -4.95 6.12
CA ALA A 413 -2.63 -4.48 6.15
C ALA A 413 -2.46 -3.27 7.08
N PRO A 414 -1.22 -2.90 7.47
CA PRO A 414 -0.98 -1.80 8.39
C PRO A 414 -1.71 -0.52 7.97
N LEU A 415 -2.38 0.08 8.94
CA LEU A 415 -3.05 1.36 8.78
C LEU A 415 -1.99 2.46 8.65
N THR A 416 -1.86 3.03 7.45
CA THR A 416 -1.04 4.23 7.19
C THR A 416 -1.88 5.50 7.33
N SER A 417 -1.24 6.66 7.51
CA SER A 417 -1.92 7.96 7.51
C SER A 417 -2.69 8.21 6.20
N GLY A 418 -2.13 7.79 5.05
CA GLY A 418 -2.80 7.87 3.75
C GLY A 418 -4.05 7.00 3.67
N ARG A 419 -3.99 5.76 4.17
CA ARG A 419 -5.16 4.86 4.23
C ARG A 419 -6.22 5.39 5.19
N LEU A 420 -5.82 5.94 6.33
CA LEU A 420 -6.73 6.61 7.25
C LEU A 420 -7.41 7.79 6.56
N ALA A 421 -6.66 8.66 5.87
CA ALA A 421 -7.22 9.80 5.15
C ALA A 421 -8.21 9.39 4.05
N MET A 422 -7.94 8.31 3.32
CA MET A 422 -8.86 7.75 2.32
C MET A 422 -10.14 7.21 2.98
N MET A 423 -10.02 6.46 4.08
CA MET A 423 -11.19 5.94 4.80
C MET A 423 -12.07 7.07 5.35
N LEU A 424 -11.45 8.15 5.85
CA LEU A 424 -12.18 9.33 6.34
C LEU A 424 -13.00 10.01 5.24
N ARG A 425 -12.50 10.05 4.00
CA ARG A 425 -13.17 10.72 2.86
C ARG A 425 -14.12 9.82 2.07
N ARG A 426 -14.08 8.51 2.27
CA ARG A 426 -14.83 7.54 1.45
C ARG A 426 -16.29 7.91 1.25
N VAL A 427 -17.03 8.13 2.35
CA VAL A 427 -18.48 8.42 2.27
C VAL A 427 -18.73 9.73 1.52
N ALA A 428 -17.92 10.77 1.72
CA ALA A 428 -18.03 12.02 0.97
C ALA A 428 -17.85 11.78 -0.54
N GLU A 429 -16.75 11.13 -0.91
CA GLU A 429 -16.36 10.90 -2.30
C GLU A 429 -17.36 9.96 -3.02
N GLU A 430 -17.86 8.91 -2.36
CA GLU A 430 -18.86 8.00 -2.91
C GLU A 430 -20.19 8.70 -3.19
N HIS A 431 -20.67 9.55 -2.27
CA HIS A 431 -21.95 10.22 -2.47
C HIS A 431 -21.86 11.36 -3.49
N ASP A 432 -20.73 12.07 -3.55
CA ASP A 432 -20.47 13.03 -4.63
C ASP A 432 -20.45 12.32 -6.00
N HIS A 433 -19.76 11.18 -6.09
CA HIS A 433 -19.69 10.40 -7.32
C HIS A 433 -21.03 9.78 -7.74
N ASP A 434 -21.76 9.17 -6.82
CA ASP A 434 -23.09 8.58 -7.08
C ASP A 434 -24.07 9.64 -7.59
N ALA A 435 -24.02 10.86 -7.03
CA ALA A 435 -24.88 11.95 -7.45
C ALA A 435 -24.52 12.46 -8.85
N GLU A 436 -23.23 12.50 -9.21
CA GLU A 436 -22.77 12.82 -10.56
C GLU A 436 -23.24 11.76 -11.58
N LEU A 437 -23.11 10.47 -11.26
CA LEU A 437 -23.60 9.38 -12.11
C LEU A 437 -25.12 9.44 -12.30
N ALA A 438 -25.87 9.70 -11.23
CA ALA A 438 -27.32 9.85 -11.30
C ALA A 438 -27.72 11.06 -12.17
N ALA A 439 -26.98 12.18 -12.08
CA ALA A 439 -27.21 13.36 -12.92
C ALA A 439 -26.89 13.08 -14.40
N ALA A 440 -25.81 12.34 -14.68
CA ALA A 440 -25.46 11.91 -16.04
C ALA A 440 -26.54 10.98 -16.64
N ALA A 441 -27.01 10.00 -15.86
CA ALA A 441 -28.09 9.10 -16.29
C ALA A 441 -29.43 9.84 -16.51
N ALA A 442 -29.73 10.86 -15.70
CA ALA A 442 -30.92 11.70 -15.87
C ALA A 442 -30.82 12.65 -17.08
N ALA A 443 -29.61 13.10 -17.43
CA ALA A 443 -29.36 13.92 -18.63
C ALA A 443 -29.41 13.11 -19.93
N GLU A 444 -29.15 11.79 -19.87
CA GLU A 444 -29.28 10.86 -20.99
C GLU A 444 -30.72 10.33 -21.19
N ALA A 445 -31.64 10.60 -20.25
CA ALA A 445 -33.04 10.25 -20.40
C ALA A 445 -33.78 11.28 -21.28
N PRO A 446 -34.41 10.88 -22.41
CA PRO A 446 -35.11 11.83 -23.28
C PRO A 446 -36.36 12.39 -22.58
N ALA A 447 -36.53 13.71 -22.67
CA ALA A 447 -37.70 14.43 -22.16
C ALA A 447 -38.99 13.90 -22.82
N ALA A 448 -39.95 13.46 -22.02
CA ALA A 448 -41.24 12.97 -22.48
C ALA A 448 -42.24 14.12 -22.61
N GLU A 449 -42.94 14.20 -23.76
CA GLU A 449 -44.24 14.87 -23.92
C GLU A 449 -45.00 14.32 -25.16
N PRO A 450 -46.33 14.56 -25.34
CA PRO A 450 -47.37 13.53 -25.18
C PRO A 450 -48.11 13.05 -26.47
N GLN A 451 -48.72 11.86 -26.37
CA GLN A 451 -49.79 11.22 -27.19
C GLN A 451 -49.88 11.46 -28.73
N ALA A 452 -49.66 10.40 -29.53
CA ALA A 452 -50.67 9.81 -30.46
C ALA A 452 -50.11 8.66 -31.36
N ALA A 453 -50.91 7.60 -31.49
CA ALA A 453 -51.04 6.61 -32.58
C ALA A 453 -49.81 5.84 -33.17
N VAL A 454 -49.71 4.58 -32.74
CA VAL A 454 -49.26 3.30 -33.38
C VAL A 454 -48.81 3.33 -34.86
N VAL A 455 -47.61 2.77 -35.15
CA VAL A 455 -47.28 1.63 -36.08
C VAL A 455 -45.82 1.16 -35.80
N PRO A 456 -45.49 -0.16 -35.88
CA PRO A 456 -44.35 -0.76 -35.17
C PRO A 456 -43.10 -0.92 -36.04
N LEU A 457 -41.90 -0.71 -35.45
CA LEU A 457 -40.62 -1.07 -36.07
C LEU A 457 -39.71 -1.81 -35.08
N ALA A 458 -39.41 -3.05 -35.49
CA ALA A 458 -38.40 -4.03 -35.08
C ALA A 458 -37.57 -3.80 -33.79
N ARG A 459 -37.66 -4.80 -32.89
CA ARG A 459 -36.71 -5.04 -31.79
C ARG A 459 -35.27 -5.16 -32.31
N PRO A 460 -34.27 -4.49 -31.71
CA PRO A 460 -32.88 -4.90 -31.86
C PRO A 460 -32.65 -6.20 -31.07
N ALA A 461 -31.86 -7.08 -31.65
CA ALA A 461 -31.51 -8.38 -31.09
C ALA A 461 -30.78 -8.24 -29.74
N GLU A 462 -31.12 -9.16 -28.83
CA GLU A 462 -30.45 -9.38 -27.55
C GLU A 462 -28.93 -9.55 -27.79
N ALA A 463 -28.14 -8.57 -27.34
CA ALA A 463 -26.70 -8.74 -27.24
C ALA A 463 -26.40 -9.58 -25.98
N GLU A 464 -25.92 -10.81 -26.16
CA GLU A 464 -25.42 -11.67 -25.10
C GLU A 464 -24.45 -10.91 -24.19
N VAL A 465 -24.78 -10.78 -22.89
CA VAL A 465 -23.88 -10.24 -21.88
C VAL A 465 -22.71 -11.21 -21.68
N GLN A 466 -21.59 -10.95 -22.36
CA GLN A 466 -20.39 -11.78 -22.25
C GLN A 466 -19.73 -11.63 -20.86
N ARG A 467 -19.38 -12.75 -20.23
CA ARG A 467 -18.68 -12.79 -18.94
C ARG A 467 -17.35 -12.02 -18.98
N PRO A 468 -17.02 -11.22 -17.94
CA PRO A 468 -15.76 -10.48 -17.88
C PRO A 468 -14.55 -11.42 -17.80
N LEU A 469 -13.43 -11.06 -18.45
CA LEU A 469 -12.14 -11.70 -18.25
C LEU A 469 -11.52 -11.24 -16.93
N ARG A 470 -11.19 -12.17 -16.03
CA ARG A 470 -10.59 -11.89 -14.72
C ARG A 470 -9.11 -12.24 -14.72
N ILE A 471 -8.27 -11.27 -14.41
CA ILE A 471 -6.81 -11.41 -14.35
C ILE A 471 -6.35 -11.10 -12.93
N ALA A 472 -5.45 -11.90 -12.35
CA ALA A 472 -4.73 -11.52 -11.14
C ALA A 472 -3.27 -11.21 -11.46
N VAL A 473 -2.74 -10.14 -10.87
CA VAL A 473 -1.30 -9.83 -10.85
C VAL A 473 -0.83 -9.91 -9.40
N VAL A 474 -0.05 -10.94 -9.06
CA VAL A 474 0.46 -11.21 -7.71
C VAL A 474 1.88 -10.69 -7.59
N GLY A 475 2.07 -9.72 -6.70
CA GLY A 475 3.26 -8.89 -6.62
C GLY A 475 3.05 -7.59 -7.41
N MET A 476 2.94 -6.48 -6.69
CA MET A 476 2.68 -5.14 -7.23
C MET A 476 3.81 -4.17 -6.89
N GLY A 477 5.06 -4.68 -6.87
CA GLY A 477 6.24 -3.85 -7.03
C GLY A 477 6.47 -3.45 -8.49
N PRO A 478 7.65 -2.92 -8.85
CA PRO A 478 7.87 -2.34 -10.18
C PRO A 478 7.58 -3.26 -11.37
N ARG A 479 7.81 -4.56 -11.24
CA ARG A 479 7.53 -5.55 -12.31
C ARG A 479 6.03 -5.76 -12.50
N GLY A 480 5.26 -5.94 -11.42
CA GLY A 480 3.80 -6.00 -11.51
C GLY A 480 3.19 -4.69 -12.02
N LEU A 481 3.72 -3.56 -11.55
CA LEU A 481 3.33 -2.23 -12.02
C LEU A 481 3.57 -2.05 -13.52
N SER A 482 4.70 -2.53 -14.05
CA SER A 482 4.98 -2.46 -15.49
C SER A 482 4.00 -3.28 -16.33
N VAL A 483 3.54 -4.44 -15.85
CA VAL A 483 2.51 -5.23 -16.53
C VAL A 483 1.17 -4.49 -16.51
N LEU A 484 0.79 -3.91 -15.38
CA LEU A 484 -0.44 -3.12 -15.27
C LEU A 484 -0.40 -1.89 -16.19
N GLU A 485 0.71 -1.16 -16.20
CA GLU A 485 0.92 0.00 -17.08
C GLU A 485 0.74 -0.38 -18.55
N ARG A 486 1.39 -1.47 -18.99
CA ARG A 486 1.27 -1.96 -20.37
C ARG A 486 -0.14 -2.46 -20.69
N LEU A 487 -0.80 -3.12 -19.75
CA LEU A 487 -2.16 -3.64 -19.93
C LEU A 487 -3.16 -2.48 -20.15
N VAL A 488 -3.09 -1.43 -19.33
CA VAL A 488 -3.97 -0.26 -19.48
C VAL A 488 -3.64 0.52 -20.75
N ALA A 489 -2.36 0.70 -21.08
CA ALA A 489 -1.95 1.37 -22.32
C ALA A 489 -2.43 0.63 -23.58
N ARG A 490 -2.39 -0.71 -23.60
CA ARG A 490 -2.93 -1.50 -24.72
C ARG A 490 -4.45 -1.40 -24.81
N ALA A 491 -5.14 -1.47 -23.67
CA ALA A 491 -6.60 -1.34 -23.62
C ALA A 491 -7.10 0.08 -24.01
N ALA A 492 -6.26 1.11 -23.85
CA ALA A 492 -6.57 2.45 -24.32
C ALA A 492 -6.32 2.63 -25.83
N ALA A 493 -5.37 1.89 -26.40
CA ALA A 493 -5.05 1.95 -27.83
C ALA A 493 -6.03 1.14 -28.71
N GLU A 494 -6.57 0.04 -28.18
CA GLU A 494 -7.50 -0.84 -28.91
C GLU A 494 -8.75 -1.14 -28.08
N PRO A 495 -9.97 -1.07 -28.65
CA PRO A 495 -11.20 -1.40 -27.94
C PRO A 495 -11.19 -2.83 -27.38
N LEU A 496 -11.61 -2.97 -26.13
CA LEU A 496 -11.72 -4.28 -25.49
C LEU A 496 -12.83 -5.11 -26.15
N ARG A 497 -12.51 -6.36 -26.49
CA ARG A 497 -13.47 -7.31 -27.10
C ARG A 497 -14.54 -7.80 -26.13
N ARG A 498 -14.28 -7.71 -24.83
CA ARG A 498 -15.19 -8.02 -23.71
C ARG A 498 -14.72 -7.29 -22.46
N PRO A 499 -15.55 -7.12 -21.41
CA PRO A 499 -15.12 -6.52 -20.17
C PRO A 499 -13.93 -7.26 -19.53
N VAL A 500 -12.99 -6.51 -18.93
CA VAL A 500 -11.78 -7.03 -18.27
C VAL A 500 -11.72 -6.52 -16.83
N SER A 501 -11.53 -7.43 -15.89
CA SER A 501 -11.33 -7.15 -14.46
C SER A 501 -9.94 -7.61 -14.05
N VAL A 502 -9.11 -6.69 -13.56
CA VAL A 502 -7.73 -6.94 -13.14
C VAL A 502 -7.63 -6.79 -11.62
N HIS A 503 -7.26 -7.84 -10.92
CA HIS A 503 -6.99 -7.84 -9.49
C HIS A 503 -5.48 -7.69 -9.26
N VAL A 504 -5.06 -6.55 -8.72
CA VAL A 504 -3.66 -6.29 -8.36
C VAL A 504 -3.46 -6.64 -6.89
N ILE A 505 -2.59 -7.62 -6.61
CA ILE A 505 -2.50 -8.29 -5.31
C ILE A 505 -1.09 -8.17 -4.73
N ASP A 506 -0.94 -7.48 -3.61
CA ASP A 506 0.33 -7.37 -2.87
C ASP A 506 0.05 -7.15 -1.37
N PRO A 507 0.87 -7.70 -0.44
CA PRO A 507 0.74 -7.38 0.99
C PRO A 507 1.11 -5.93 1.34
N HIS A 508 1.92 -5.28 0.52
CA HIS A 508 2.35 -3.88 0.65
C HIS A 508 1.57 -2.97 -0.31
N ASP A 509 1.94 -1.68 -0.35
CA ASP A 509 1.26 -0.73 -1.23
C ASP A 509 1.59 -0.98 -2.70
N ALA A 510 0.54 -0.97 -3.52
CA ALA A 510 0.63 -1.20 -4.95
C ALA A 510 1.48 -0.12 -5.64
N GLY A 511 2.35 -0.55 -6.56
CA GLY A 511 3.35 0.25 -7.24
C GLY A 511 4.74 0.08 -6.60
N ALA A 512 4.86 0.44 -5.33
CA ALA A 512 6.12 0.41 -4.58
C ALA A 512 6.53 -1.01 -4.14
N GLY A 513 5.57 -1.84 -3.73
CA GLY A 513 5.81 -3.17 -3.16
C GLY A 513 6.66 -3.13 -1.89
N ARG A 514 7.21 -4.29 -1.49
CA ARG A 514 8.00 -4.46 -0.25
C ARG A 514 9.27 -3.60 -0.18
N ILE A 515 9.98 -3.45 -1.30
CA ILE A 515 11.35 -2.91 -1.34
C ILE A 515 11.39 -1.38 -1.39
N TRP A 516 10.43 -0.75 -2.07
CA TRP A 516 10.45 0.69 -2.33
C TRP A 516 9.45 1.48 -1.48
N ARG A 517 9.19 1.02 -0.25
CA ARG A 517 8.26 1.66 0.71
C ARG A 517 8.63 3.11 0.97
N GLN A 518 7.62 3.95 1.21
CA GLN A 518 7.83 5.38 1.45
C GLN A 518 8.29 5.68 2.88
N GLU A 519 8.08 4.75 3.81
CA GLU A 519 8.45 4.87 5.23
C GLU A 519 9.88 4.38 5.52
N GLN A 520 10.65 4.00 4.49
CA GLN A 520 12.04 3.59 4.67
C GLN A 520 12.95 4.77 5.01
N SER A 521 14.12 4.48 5.55
CA SER A 521 15.13 5.47 5.91
C SER A 521 15.40 6.44 4.74
N PRO A 522 15.34 7.77 4.95
CA PRO A 522 15.63 8.75 3.90
C PRO A 522 17.09 8.69 3.44
N TYR A 523 17.95 8.04 4.23
CA TYR A 523 19.35 7.86 3.91
C TYR A 523 19.58 6.76 2.89
N PHE A 524 18.63 5.87 2.58
CA PHE A 524 18.84 4.84 1.56
C PHE A 524 18.82 5.45 0.16
N LEU A 525 19.86 5.21 -0.63
CA LEU A 525 20.01 5.78 -1.96
C LEU A 525 19.75 4.72 -3.04
N MET A 526 19.22 5.16 -4.18
CA MET A 526 19.30 4.39 -5.40
C MET A 526 20.75 4.29 -5.85
N ASN A 527 21.09 3.17 -6.50
CA ASN A 527 22.40 3.00 -7.13
C ASN A 527 22.38 3.32 -8.63
N THR A 528 21.24 3.75 -9.19
CA THR A 528 21.08 4.21 -10.58
C THR A 528 20.75 5.70 -10.60
N ALA A 529 21.35 6.46 -11.53
CA ALA A 529 21.14 7.90 -11.64
C ALA A 529 19.67 8.20 -11.99
N ALA A 530 19.09 9.25 -11.42
CA ALA A 530 17.67 9.55 -11.55
C ALA A 530 17.23 9.74 -13.02
N LYS A 531 18.07 10.38 -13.84
CA LYS A 531 17.82 10.54 -15.29
C LYS A 531 17.79 9.22 -16.07
N GLU A 532 18.35 8.14 -15.55
CA GLU A 532 18.31 6.83 -16.20
C GLU A 532 17.08 5.99 -15.79
N VAL A 533 16.12 6.55 -15.04
CA VAL A 533 14.99 5.81 -14.46
C VAL A 533 13.66 6.33 -14.99
N THR A 534 12.83 5.43 -15.52
CA THR A 534 11.40 5.68 -15.78
C THR A 534 10.56 4.42 -15.53
N MET A 535 9.28 4.63 -15.24
CA MET A 535 8.26 3.58 -15.20
C MET A 535 7.17 3.73 -16.26
N PHE A 536 7.11 4.86 -16.97
CA PHE A 536 6.21 5.01 -18.11
C PHE A 536 6.83 4.37 -19.34
N SER A 537 5.99 3.71 -20.15
CA SER A 537 6.41 3.14 -21.42
C SER A 537 6.62 4.21 -22.51
N GLY A 538 6.25 5.46 -22.31
CA GLY A 538 6.63 6.58 -23.19
C GLY A 538 6.98 7.85 -22.41
N GLY A 539 7.65 8.77 -23.09
CA GLY A 539 8.03 10.07 -22.52
C GLY A 539 6.83 11.00 -22.35
N THR A 540 7.05 12.14 -21.71
CA THR A 540 6.05 13.20 -21.53
C THR A 540 5.60 13.77 -22.88
N ASP A 541 4.29 14.01 -23.03
CA ASP A 541 3.69 14.72 -24.16
C ASP A 541 2.86 15.93 -23.67
N GLU A 542 2.08 16.59 -24.54
CA GLU A 542 1.25 17.76 -24.16
C GLU A 542 0.08 17.40 -23.23
N GLY A 543 -0.21 16.11 -23.04
CA GLY A 543 -1.29 15.64 -22.19
C GLY A 543 -0.87 15.37 -20.74
N PRO A 544 -1.84 15.08 -19.85
CA PRO A 544 -1.52 14.59 -18.52
C PRO A 544 -0.79 13.24 -18.59
N ALA A 545 0.10 13.01 -17.62
CA ALA A 545 0.80 11.74 -17.47
C ALA A 545 -0.19 10.58 -17.33
N ARG A 546 0.01 9.53 -18.13
CA ARG A 546 -0.88 8.37 -18.28
C ARG A 546 -0.08 7.16 -18.73
N PRO A 547 -0.65 5.93 -18.70
CA PRO A 547 0.00 4.77 -19.27
C PRO A 547 0.40 5.03 -20.74
N GLY A 548 1.65 4.76 -21.09
CA GLY A 548 2.20 5.07 -22.41
C GLY A 548 2.83 6.47 -22.58
N ALA A 549 2.64 7.41 -21.64
CA ALA A 549 3.24 8.75 -21.72
C ALA A 549 3.35 9.42 -20.34
N GLY A 550 4.58 9.68 -19.86
CA GLY A 550 4.77 10.40 -18.60
C GLY A 550 6.23 10.69 -18.25
N PRO A 551 6.46 11.45 -17.16
CA PRO A 551 7.80 11.90 -16.78
C PRO A 551 8.67 10.75 -16.28
N SER A 552 9.97 10.81 -16.60
CA SER A 552 11.02 10.06 -15.92
C SER A 552 11.12 10.45 -14.44
N LEU A 553 11.87 9.67 -13.64
CA LEU A 553 12.08 9.97 -12.23
C LEU A 553 12.72 11.34 -12.02
N ALA A 554 13.73 11.69 -12.83
CA ALA A 554 14.41 12.98 -12.75
C ALA A 554 13.46 14.15 -13.04
N GLU A 555 12.67 14.05 -14.11
CA GLU A 555 11.69 15.08 -14.49
C GLU A 555 10.60 15.24 -13.42
N TRP A 556 10.08 14.13 -12.91
CA TRP A 556 9.09 14.15 -11.84
C TRP A 556 9.65 14.73 -10.54
N TRP A 557 10.87 14.33 -10.14
CA TRP A 557 11.48 14.79 -8.89
C TRP A 557 11.76 16.30 -8.92
N ALA A 558 12.25 16.82 -10.04
CA ALA A 558 12.46 18.25 -10.25
C ALA A 558 11.17 19.08 -10.12
N GLN A 559 10.02 18.51 -10.52
CA GLN A 559 8.72 19.18 -10.42
C GLN A 559 8.10 19.04 -9.03
N ALA A 560 8.20 17.85 -8.42
CA ALA A 560 7.55 17.54 -7.16
C ALA A 560 8.28 18.15 -5.94
N GLU A 561 9.62 18.15 -5.95
CA GLU A 561 10.44 18.56 -4.80
C GLU A 561 11.67 19.40 -5.27
N PRO A 562 11.44 20.56 -5.92
CA PRO A 562 12.50 21.32 -6.62
C PRO A 562 13.69 21.74 -5.75
N GLU A 563 13.48 21.97 -4.46
CA GLU A 563 14.53 22.39 -3.53
C GLU A 563 15.52 21.28 -3.17
N SER A 564 15.11 20.02 -3.28
CA SER A 564 15.92 18.85 -2.90
C SER A 564 16.31 17.97 -4.09
N ALA A 565 15.76 18.26 -5.27
CA ALA A 565 15.98 17.47 -6.46
C ALA A 565 17.40 17.58 -6.98
N ASP A 566 18.02 16.44 -7.23
CA ASP A 566 19.25 16.32 -7.99
C ASP A 566 19.00 15.41 -9.22
N PRO A 567 18.51 15.97 -10.33
CA PRO A 567 18.14 15.20 -11.53
C PRO A 567 19.32 14.41 -12.14
N ASP A 568 20.54 14.89 -11.95
CA ASP A 568 21.76 14.25 -12.44
C ASP A 568 22.35 13.24 -11.44
N GLY A 569 21.99 13.37 -10.16
CA GLY A 569 22.42 12.52 -9.07
C GLY A 569 21.59 11.25 -8.86
N PHE A 570 21.61 10.78 -7.62
CA PHE A 570 21.02 9.52 -7.20
C PHE A 570 19.92 9.78 -6.17
N ALA A 571 18.68 9.52 -6.56
CA ALA A 571 17.53 9.78 -5.70
C ALA A 571 17.56 8.89 -4.43
N PRO A 572 17.12 9.41 -3.27
CA PRO A 572 16.74 8.57 -2.15
C PRO A 572 15.70 7.53 -2.57
N ARG A 573 15.76 6.31 -2.03
CA ARG A 573 14.80 5.25 -2.35
C ARG A 573 13.36 5.64 -2.00
N VAL A 574 13.17 6.49 -0.99
CA VAL A 574 11.86 7.04 -0.60
C VAL A 574 11.25 7.88 -1.74
N VAL A 575 12.09 8.66 -2.44
CA VAL A 575 11.68 9.50 -3.58
C VAL A 575 11.25 8.60 -4.74
N TYR A 576 11.99 7.52 -5.01
CA TYR A 576 11.57 6.54 -6.01
C TYR A 576 10.27 5.81 -5.61
N GLY A 577 10.09 5.48 -4.33
CA GLY A 577 8.82 4.93 -3.81
C GLY A 577 7.62 5.86 -4.05
N ARG A 578 7.80 7.17 -3.86
CA ARG A 578 6.79 8.20 -4.18
C ARG A 578 6.52 8.26 -5.70
N TYR A 579 7.57 8.22 -6.53
CA TYR A 579 7.43 8.16 -7.98
C TYR A 579 6.64 6.92 -8.45
N LEU A 580 6.91 5.73 -7.89
CA LEU A 580 6.15 4.51 -8.18
C LEU A 580 4.67 4.64 -7.82
N SER A 581 4.37 5.29 -6.68
CA SER A 581 3.01 5.55 -6.23
C SER A 581 2.30 6.54 -7.16
N TYR A 582 3.00 7.60 -7.58
CA TYR A 582 2.54 8.53 -8.61
C TYR A 582 2.20 7.82 -9.92
N VAL A 583 3.07 6.94 -10.43
CA VAL A 583 2.79 6.19 -11.67
C VAL A 583 1.55 5.30 -11.50
N PHE A 584 1.42 4.61 -10.37
CA PHE A 584 0.25 3.80 -10.07
C PHE A 584 -1.06 4.62 -10.01
N GLU A 585 -1.02 5.80 -9.41
CA GLU A 585 -2.16 6.72 -9.39
C GLU A 585 -2.54 7.19 -10.81
N ARG A 586 -1.56 7.53 -11.65
CA ARG A 586 -1.81 7.92 -13.05
C ARG A 586 -2.44 6.78 -13.86
N ILE A 587 -2.00 5.54 -13.65
CA ILE A 587 -2.65 4.36 -14.27
C ILE A 587 -4.12 4.29 -13.86
N MET A 588 -4.42 4.44 -12.57
CA MET A 588 -5.76 4.29 -12.01
C MET A 588 -6.72 5.42 -12.41
N MET A 589 -6.21 6.61 -12.72
CA MET A 589 -6.98 7.74 -13.24
C MET A 589 -7.23 7.67 -14.75
N SER A 590 -6.58 6.75 -15.47
CA SER A 590 -6.63 6.66 -16.94
C SER A 590 -7.20 5.32 -17.44
N LEU A 591 -8.08 4.68 -16.66
CA LEU A 591 -8.67 3.39 -17.03
C LEU A 591 -9.64 3.56 -18.22
N PRO A 592 -9.47 2.81 -19.33
CA PRO A 592 -10.39 2.87 -20.47
C PRO A 592 -11.71 2.16 -20.14
N ALA A 593 -12.76 2.50 -20.92
CA ALA A 593 -14.05 1.86 -20.79
C ALA A 593 -13.96 0.33 -20.95
N GLY A 594 -14.67 -0.40 -20.09
CA GLY A 594 -14.65 -1.87 -20.08
C GLY A 594 -13.48 -2.50 -19.32
N LEU A 595 -12.55 -1.72 -18.77
CA LEU A 595 -11.48 -2.21 -17.90
C LEU A 595 -11.68 -1.75 -16.46
N THR A 596 -11.70 -2.69 -15.52
CA THR A 596 -11.75 -2.40 -14.07
C THR A 596 -10.51 -2.94 -13.38
N VAL A 597 -9.93 -2.16 -12.47
CA VAL A 597 -8.79 -2.60 -11.64
C VAL A 597 -9.21 -2.63 -10.17
N HIS A 598 -9.10 -3.80 -9.54
CA HIS A 598 -9.39 -4.01 -8.13
C HIS A 598 -8.08 -4.15 -7.35
N ARG A 599 -7.89 -3.31 -6.34
CA ARG A 599 -6.73 -3.36 -5.45
C ARG A 599 -7.00 -4.36 -4.31
N VAL A 600 -6.19 -5.40 -4.20
CA VAL A 600 -6.30 -6.43 -3.16
C VAL A 600 -5.05 -6.40 -2.30
N ARG A 601 -5.16 -5.78 -1.11
CA ARG A 601 -4.03 -5.78 -0.16
C ARG A 601 -4.03 -7.06 0.66
N GLY A 602 -3.18 -7.99 0.29
CA GLY A 602 -3.09 -9.33 0.89
C GLY A 602 -2.00 -10.17 0.23
N GLN A 603 -1.55 -11.21 0.95
CA GLN A 603 -0.64 -12.19 0.40
C GLN A 603 -1.45 -13.39 -0.12
N VAL A 604 -1.22 -13.79 -1.36
CA VAL A 604 -1.74 -15.06 -1.88
C VAL A 604 -0.93 -16.20 -1.27
N ILE A 605 -1.61 -17.17 -0.67
CA ILE A 605 -0.98 -18.34 -0.05
C ILE A 605 -1.20 -19.64 -0.85
N THR A 606 -2.28 -19.74 -1.63
CA THR A 606 -2.52 -20.87 -2.54
C THR A 606 -3.17 -20.39 -3.85
N ALA A 607 -2.96 -21.14 -4.93
CA ALA A 607 -3.59 -20.93 -6.22
C ALA A 607 -4.00 -22.29 -6.82
N ASP A 608 -5.23 -22.71 -6.53
CA ASP A 608 -5.75 -24.03 -6.90
C ASP A 608 -6.47 -23.97 -8.25
N ARG A 609 -6.24 -24.94 -9.15
CA ARG A 609 -7.03 -25.04 -10.40
C ARG A 609 -8.35 -25.77 -10.13
N ILE A 610 -9.47 -25.16 -10.51
CA ILE A 610 -10.82 -25.71 -10.35
C ILE A 610 -11.57 -25.73 -11.68
N ALA A 611 -12.55 -26.63 -11.84
CA ALA A 611 -13.41 -26.67 -13.03
C ALA A 611 -14.27 -25.40 -13.17
N ASP A 612 -14.38 -24.88 -14.38
CA ASP A 612 -15.26 -23.75 -14.72
C ASP A 612 -16.70 -24.25 -14.80
N LEU A 613 -17.47 -24.10 -13.70
CA LEU A 613 -18.82 -24.67 -13.58
C LEU A 613 -19.94 -23.89 -14.30
N GLY A 614 -19.61 -22.90 -15.16
CA GLY A 614 -20.62 -22.10 -15.85
C GLY A 614 -21.44 -21.22 -14.90
N ALA A 615 -22.24 -20.33 -15.48
CA ALA A 615 -22.84 -19.16 -14.83
C ALA A 615 -23.62 -19.41 -13.51
N ASP A 616 -23.65 -18.36 -12.68
CA ASP A 616 -24.59 -18.13 -11.56
C ASP A 616 -24.18 -18.56 -10.14
N ARG A 617 -22.88 -18.50 -9.83
CA ARG A 617 -22.43 -18.27 -8.46
C ARG A 617 -21.67 -16.95 -8.38
N THR A 618 -22.40 -15.97 -7.85
CA THR A 618 -21.97 -14.66 -7.41
C THR A 618 -20.50 -14.62 -6.99
N ILE A 619 -19.81 -13.60 -7.49
CA ILE A 619 -18.53 -13.13 -6.95
C ILE A 619 -18.73 -12.92 -5.44
N GLY A 620 -18.25 -13.88 -4.64
CA GLY A 620 -18.41 -13.89 -3.20
C GLY A 620 -17.05 -14.08 -2.54
N TRP A 621 -16.58 -13.03 -1.88
CA TRP A 621 -15.55 -13.11 -0.86
C TRP A 621 -16.12 -13.99 0.27
N GLY A 622 -15.90 -15.31 0.21
CA GLY A 622 -16.55 -16.29 1.08
C GLY A 622 -15.58 -16.98 2.04
N VAL A 623 -15.95 -17.04 3.32
CA VAL A 623 -15.31 -17.88 4.35
C VAL A 623 -15.98 -19.26 4.32
N GLY A 624 -15.26 -20.28 3.82
CA GLY A 624 -15.51 -21.69 4.14
C GLY A 624 -16.21 -22.58 3.09
N GLY A 625 -15.56 -23.72 2.81
CA GLY A 625 -16.22 -25.04 2.71
C GLY A 625 -17.04 -25.40 1.46
N SER A 626 -16.37 -25.82 0.37
CA SER A 626 -16.94 -26.82 -0.55
C SER A 626 -15.84 -27.54 -1.32
N ARG A 627 -15.80 -28.87 -1.21
CA ARG A 627 -15.02 -29.77 -2.08
C ARG A 627 -15.54 -29.63 -3.52
N ALA A 628 -15.01 -28.68 -4.27
CA ALA A 628 -15.11 -28.69 -5.72
C ALA A 628 -14.11 -29.73 -6.25
N GLY A 629 -14.58 -30.69 -7.05
CA GLY A 629 -13.74 -31.72 -7.66
C GLY A 629 -12.61 -31.11 -8.50
N ARG A 630 -11.45 -31.78 -8.52
CA ARG A 630 -10.35 -31.44 -9.44
C ARG A 630 -10.88 -31.54 -10.87
N ALA A 631 -10.58 -30.55 -11.71
CA ALA A 631 -10.95 -30.58 -13.13
C ALA A 631 -10.27 -31.77 -13.84
N GLU A 632 -11.04 -32.56 -14.60
CA GLU A 632 -10.54 -33.68 -15.39
C GLU A 632 -9.76 -33.21 -16.65
N ASP A 633 -10.05 -32.01 -17.15
CA ASP A 633 -9.26 -31.33 -18.20
C ASP A 633 -8.48 -30.13 -17.62
N PRO A 634 -7.14 -30.21 -17.52
CA PRO A 634 -6.31 -29.11 -17.07
C PRO A 634 -6.41 -27.84 -17.92
N ALA A 635 -6.94 -27.86 -19.16
CA ALA A 635 -6.92 -26.72 -20.07
C ALA A 635 -8.13 -25.76 -19.93
N ALA A 636 -9.19 -26.14 -19.20
CA ALA A 636 -10.47 -25.41 -19.14
C ALA A 636 -10.85 -24.86 -17.74
N GLY A 637 -9.92 -24.91 -16.77
CA GLY A 637 -10.15 -24.48 -15.39
C GLY A 637 -9.77 -23.03 -15.08
N VAL A 638 -10.34 -22.48 -14.01
CA VAL A 638 -10.00 -21.16 -13.44
C VAL A 638 -9.13 -21.33 -12.19
N TYR A 639 -8.38 -20.29 -11.81
CA TYR A 639 -7.58 -20.27 -10.58
C TYR A 639 -8.41 -19.78 -9.41
N ARG A 640 -8.44 -20.56 -8.33
CA ARG A 640 -8.91 -20.14 -7.02
C ARG A 640 -7.72 -19.72 -6.17
N LEU A 641 -7.56 -18.42 -5.98
CA LEU A 641 -6.54 -17.82 -5.13
C LEU A 641 -7.06 -17.71 -3.70
N ARG A 642 -6.35 -18.28 -2.72
CA ARG A 642 -6.62 -18.06 -1.30
C ARG A 642 -5.63 -17.05 -0.74
N MET A 643 -6.13 -16.05 -0.04
CA MET A 643 -5.31 -15.07 0.66
C MET A 643 -4.97 -15.55 2.07
N SER A 644 -3.86 -15.05 2.63
CA SER A 644 -3.47 -15.28 4.03
C SER A 644 -4.56 -14.85 5.02
N ARG A 645 -5.47 -13.98 4.59
CA ARG A 645 -6.60 -13.45 5.37
C ARG A 645 -7.82 -14.36 5.42
N GLY A 646 -7.84 -15.44 4.63
CA GLY A 646 -9.00 -16.33 4.46
C GLY A 646 -9.86 -16.03 3.23
N ASP A 647 -9.71 -14.84 2.66
CA ASP A 647 -10.38 -14.43 1.42
C ASP A 647 -10.07 -15.36 0.24
N VAL A 648 -11.05 -15.56 -0.64
CA VAL A 648 -10.90 -16.38 -1.84
C VAL A 648 -11.31 -15.57 -3.07
N LEU A 649 -10.45 -15.57 -4.09
CA LEU A 649 -10.68 -14.92 -5.37
C LEU A 649 -10.59 -15.95 -6.50
N THR A 650 -11.48 -15.88 -7.49
CA THR A 650 -11.39 -16.75 -8.68
C THR A 650 -11.05 -15.92 -9.92
N VAL A 651 -10.00 -16.31 -10.65
CA VAL A 651 -9.51 -15.61 -11.84
C VAL A 651 -9.24 -16.55 -13.00
N ASP A 652 -9.34 -16.04 -14.22
CA ASP A 652 -9.10 -16.80 -15.45
C ASP A 652 -7.61 -16.84 -15.82
N ARG A 653 -6.85 -15.80 -15.45
CA ARG A 653 -5.41 -15.70 -15.72
C ARG A 653 -4.64 -15.16 -14.51
N LEU A 654 -3.39 -15.60 -14.36
CA LEU A 654 -2.52 -15.23 -13.25
C LEU A 654 -1.16 -14.71 -13.75
N VAL A 655 -0.64 -13.67 -13.13
CA VAL A 655 0.74 -13.19 -13.32
C VAL A 655 1.45 -13.27 -11.98
N LEU A 656 2.60 -13.95 -11.94
CA LEU A 656 3.50 -14.01 -10.80
C LEU A 656 4.64 -12.99 -11.02
N ALA A 657 4.57 -11.90 -10.27
CA ALA A 657 5.53 -10.81 -10.25
C ALA A 657 6.07 -10.56 -8.83
N THR A 658 6.16 -11.61 -8.01
CA THR A 658 6.61 -11.55 -6.61
C THR A 658 8.07 -11.08 -6.51
N GLY A 659 8.41 -10.39 -5.42
CA GLY A 659 9.73 -9.79 -5.21
C GLY A 659 10.80 -10.77 -4.71
N HIS A 660 11.79 -10.24 -3.98
CA HIS A 660 12.84 -11.06 -3.35
C HIS A 660 12.23 -12.11 -2.41
N PRO A 661 12.67 -13.38 -2.50
CA PRO A 661 12.15 -14.43 -1.64
C PRO A 661 12.69 -14.30 -0.22
N THR A 662 11.97 -14.90 0.71
CA THR A 662 12.51 -15.33 2.00
C THR A 662 12.87 -16.81 1.87
N ASN A 663 14.03 -17.23 2.39
CA ASN A 663 14.51 -18.61 2.24
C ASN A 663 14.66 -19.28 3.61
N ASP A 664 14.66 -20.61 3.63
CA ASP A 664 15.17 -21.38 4.77
C ASP A 664 16.61 -20.98 5.05
N LEU A 665 16.93 -20.87 6.34
CA LEU A 665 18.30 -20.65 6.78
C LEU A 665 19.20 -21.82 6.36
N ASP A 666 20.36 -21.49 5.79
CA ASP A 666 21.39 -22.48 5.52
C ASP A 666 22.01 -23.02 6.83
N CYS A 667 22.88 -24.03 6.73
CA CYS A 667 23.49 -24.66 7.91
C CYS A 667 24.28 -23.66 8.77
N GLU A 668 24.99 -22.71 8.16
CA GLU A 668 25.80 -21.72 8.85
C GLU A 668 24.91 -20.67 9.54
N GLN A 669 23.87 -20.20 8.85
CA GLN A 669 22.89 -19.27 9.39
C GLN A 669 22.09 -19.88 10.55
N LYS A 670 21.68 -21.16 10.43
CA LYS A 670 21.04 -21.92 11.53
C LYS A 670 21.95 -22.01 12.75
N SER A 671 23.23 -22.35 12.54
CA SER A 671 24.20 -22.44 13.63
C SER A 671 24.38 -21.08 14.34
N ARG A 672 24.48 -19.98 13.60
CA ARG A 672 24.61 -18.63 14.17
C ARG A 672 23.35 -18.18 14.92
N ALA A 673 22.17 -18.46 14.37
CA ALA A 673 20.89 -18.16 15.00
C ALA A 673 20.72 -18.93 16.32
N ALA A 674 21.03 -20.23 16.32
CA ALA A 674 20.98 -21.07 17.52
C ALA A 674 21.99 -20.59 18.58
N PHE A 675 23.21 -20.24 18.18
CA PHE A 675 24.23 -19.71 19.09
C PHE A 675 23.78 -18.41 19.75
N ALA A 676 23.26 -17.44 18.99
CA ALA A 676 22.76 -16.17 19.53
C ALA A 676 21.61 -16.40 20.52
N ALA A 677 20.67 -17.28 20.20
CA ALA A 677 19.55 -17.62 21.08
C ALA A 677 20.00 -18.27 22.40
N ALA A 678 21.06 -19.07 22.37
CA ALA A 678 21.62 -19.73 23.55
C ALA A 678 22.48 -18.80 24.43
N HIS A 679 22.96 -17.68 23.89
CA HIS A 679 23.90 -16.78 24.57
C HIS A 679 23.47 -15.30 24.59
N PRO A 680 22.37 -14.92 25.27
CA PRO A 680 22.06 -13.50 25.47
C PRO A 680 23.22 -12.77 26.18
N PRO A 681 23.60 -11.53 25.77
CA PRO A 681 22.84 -10.64 24.89
C PRO A 681 23.15 -10.75 23.39
N GLN A 682 23.83 -11.81 22.93
CA GLN A 682 24.33 -11.86 21.54
C GLN A 682 23.19 -11.91 20.53
N GLN A 683 23.36 -11.19 19.43
CA GLN A 683 22.34 -11.08 18.39
C GLN A 683 22.88 -11.54 17.04
N TYR A 684 22.09 -12.33 16.32
CA TYR A 684 22.30 -12.64 14.92
C TYR A 684 21.14 -12.10 14.10
N ILE A 685 21.43 -11.16 13.19
CA ILE A 685 20.45 -10.58 12.27
C ILE A 685 20.63 -11.25 10.91
N VAL A 686 19.60 -12.00 10.52
CA VAL A 686 19.53 -12.71 9.22
C VAL A 686 19.41 -11.68 8.08
N GLY A 687 20.00 -12.03 6.94
CA GLY A 687 20.04 -11.16 5.77
C GLY A 687 18.72 -11.09 5.00
N ASP A 688 18.37 -9.87 4.62
CA ASP A 688 17.16 -9.44 3.92
C ASP A 688 17.39 -8.02 3.33
N SER A 689 16.33 -7.33 2.90
CA SER A 689 16.37 -5.89 2.67
C SER A 689 16.72 -5.16 3.97
N ALA A 690 17.62 -4.16 3.91
CA ALA A 690 18.02 -3.37 5.08
C ALA A 690 16.83 -2.77 5.84
N ASN A 691 15.75 -2.42 5.12
CA ASN A 691 14.54 -1.87 5.73
C ASN A 691 13.71 -2.88 6.54
N ASP A 692 13.91 -4.18 6.33
CA ASP A 692 13.22 -5.24 7.09
C ASP A 692 14.10 -5.83 8.20
N MET A 693 15.37 -5.42 8.29
CA MET A 693 16.25 -5.83 9.37
C MET A 693 15.97 -4.98 10.63
N PRO A 694 15.99 -5.57 11.84
CA PRO A 694 15.77 -4.86 13.10
C PRO A 694 17.02 -4.06 13.55
N LEU A 695 17.55 -3.19 12.69
CA LEU A 695 18.81 -2.47 12.90
C LEU A 695 18.73 -1.46 14.05
N SER A 696 17.53 -0.97 14.37
CA SER A 696 17.28 -0.07 15.49
C SER A 696 17.58 -0.71 16.85
N HIS A 697 17.52 -2.05 16.94
CA HIS A 697 17.76 -2.81 18.18
C HIS A 697 19.25 -2.95 18.53
N ILE A 698 20.15 -2.62 17.61
CA ILE A 698 21.60 -2.65 17.85
C ILE A 698 21.95 -1.54 18.87
N PRO A 699 22.57 -1.88 20.03
CA PRO A 699 22.92 -0.88 21.04
C PRO A 699 24.04 0.07 20.59
N PRO A 700 24.04 1.33 21.08
CA PRO A 700 25.20 2.21 20.97
C PRO A 700 26.49 1.56 21.48
N GLY A 701 27.60 1.76 20.77
CA GLY A 701 28.92 1.23 21.16
C GLY A 701 29.12 -0.27 20.97
N ALA A 702 28.09 -1.04 20.57
CA ALA A 702 28.22 -2.47 20.32
C ALA A 702 29.22 -2.77 19.19
N ALA A 703 29.94 -3.89 19.29
CA ALA A 703 30.79 -4.42 18.23
C ALA A 703 29.95 -5.24 17.24
N VAL A 704 29.75 -4.69 16.04
CA VAL A 704 28.86 -5.25 15.02
C VAL A 704 29.68 -5.83 13.88
N GLY A 705 29.68 -7.15 13.72
CA GLY A 705 30.25 -7.81 12.55
C GLY A 705 29.27 -7.80 11.40
N VAL A 706 29.74 -7.48 10.19
CA VAL A 706 28.87 -7.46 8.99
C VAL A 706 29.38 -8.40 7.91
N VAL A 707 28.58 -9.40 7.56
CA VAL A 707 28.89 -10.38 6.52
C VAL A 707 28.51 -9.81 5.15
N GLY A 708 29.52 -9.46 4.36
CA GLY A 708 29.35 -8.91 3.02
C GLY A 708 29.39 -7.38 2.99
N MET A 709 29.99 -6.83 1.94
CA MET A 709 30.08 -5.39 1.67
C MET A 709 29.43 -5.03 0.32
N GLY A 710 28.24 -5.60 0.08
CA GLY A 710 27.42 -5.33 -1.11
C GLY A 710 26.58 -4.05 -0.98
N LEU A 711 25.56 -3.87 -1.84
CA LEU A 711 24.70 -2.67 -1.81
C LEU A 711 23.96 -2.51 -0.47
N THR A 712 23.44 -3.61 0.09
CA THR A 712 22.76 -3.60 1.41
C THR A 712 23.67 -3.10 2.53
N PHE A 713 24.99 -3.35 2.47
CA PHE A 713 25.92 -2.87 3.49
C PHE A 713 25.96 -1.34 3.56
N TYR A 714 25.82 -0.63 2.44
CA TYR A 714 25.77 0.83 2.47
C TYR A 714 24.49 1.37 3.11
N ASP A 715 23.37 0.64 3.00
CA ASP A 715 22.15 0.96 3.72
C ASP A 715 22.33 0.72 5.22
N LEU A 716 22.96 -0.40 5.62
CA LEU A 716 23.33 -0.66 7.03
C LEU A 716 24.26 0.42 7.59
N MET A 717 25.28 0.80 6.81
CA MET A 717 26.23 1.84 7.16
C MET A 717 25.48 3.16 7.43
N ALA A 718 24.64 3.60 6.50
CA ALA A 718 23.88 4.83 6.63
C ALA A 718 22.93 4.82 7.85
N GLU A 719 22.21 3.72 8.08
CA GLU A 719 21.27 3.59 9.19
C GLU A 719 21.97 3.58 10.56
N LEU A 720 23.14 2.92 10.65
CA LEU A 720 23.91 2.83 11.89
C LEU A 720 24.78 4.06 12.17
N THR A 721 24.86 5.01 11.22
CA THR A 721 25.65 6.24 11.38
C THR A 721 24.78 7.49 11.29
N GLU A 722 24.24 7.83 10.12
CA GLU A 722 23.39 9.02 9.91
C GLU A 722 22.03 8.82 10.59
N GLY A 723 21.47 7.62 10.49
CA GLY A 723 20.26 7.23 11.23
C GLY A 723 20.42 7.27 12.75
N ARG A 724 21.66 7.25 13.25
CA ARG A 724 22.00 7.45 14.67
C ARG A 724 22.35 8.90 15.01
N GLY A 725 22.26 9.82 14.06
CA GLY A 725 22.40 11.27 14.26
C GLY A 725 23.82 11.82 14.04
N GLY A 726 24.78 10.99 13.62
CA GLY A 726 26.08 11.48 13.19
C GLY A 726 25.99 12.21 11.84
N ARG A 727 27.02 12.99 11.51
CA ARG A 727 26.97 13.93 10.37
C ARG A 727 28.24 13.91 9.56
N TYR A 728 28.13 13.99 8.24
CA TYR A 728 29.26 14.25 7.35
C TYR A 728 29.40 15.75 7.12
N VAL A 729 30.63 16.27 7.23
CA VAL A 729 30.96 17.66 6.91
C VAL A 729 32.06 17.71 5.85
N PRO A 730 32.04 18.70 4.94
CA PRO A 730 33.14 18.92 4.01
C PRO A 730 34.48 19.15 4.73
N SER A 731 35.57 18.72 4.09
CA SER A 731 36.95 18.84 4.53
C SER A 731 37.87 18.90 3.30
N ASP A 732 39.13 19.32 3.47
CA ASP A 732 40.10 19.43 2.37
C ASP A 732 40.31 18.08 1.63
N ASP A 733 40.24 16.96 2.35
CA ASP A 733 40.39 15.60 1.82
C ASP A 733 39.05 14.90 1.47
N GLY A 734 37.96 15.66 1.31
CA GLY A 734 36.62 15.14 1.01
C GLY A 734 35.65 15.27 2.18
N LEU A 735 35.17 14.15 2.73
CA LEU A 735 34.24 14.17 3.87
C LEU A 735 34.93 13.82 5.18
N ARG A 736 34.56 14.54 6.24
CA ARG A 736 34.88 14.21 7.63
C ARG A 736 33.61 13.84 8.37
N TYR A 737 33.64 12.74 9.11
CA TYR A 737 32.49 12.30 9.91
C TYR A 737 32.57 12.85 11.34
N ILE A 738 31.45 13.36 11.85
CA ILE A 738 31.25 13.81 13.23
C ILE A 738 30.31 12.82 13.91
N PRO A 739 30.81 11.96 14.81
CA PRO A 739 29.98 11.01 15.56
C PRO A 739 28.98 11.72 16.48
N SER A 740 27.81 11.11 16.67
CA SER A 740 26.83 11.52 17.69
C SER A 740 27.07 10.87 19.06
N GLY A 741 27.88 9.81 19.12
CA GLY A 741 28.09 8.98 20.30
C GLY A 741 27.07 7.83 20.43
N ARG A 742 26.15 7.69 19.47
CA ARG A 742 25.14 6.61 19.44
C ARG A 742 25.47 5.51 18.44
N GLU A 743 26.55 5.66 17.68
CA GLU A 743 27.00 4.71 16.68
C GLU A 743 27.56 3.42 17.33
N PRO A 744 27.37 2.24 16.72
CA PRO A 744 28.15 1.05 17.04
C PRO A 744 29.55 1.12 16.41
N LYS A 745 30.43 0.18 16.77
CA LYS A 745 31.67 -0.11 16.02
C LYS A 745 31.38 -1.18 14.97
N ILE A 746 31.64 -0.87 13.71
CA ILE A 746 31.24 -1.72 12.57
C ILE A 746 32.48 -2.42 12.00
N TYR A 747 32.46 -3.76 11.99
CA TYR A 747 33.52 -4.63 11.49
C TYR A 747 33.04 -5.41 10.26
N PRO A 748 33.03 -4.80 9.06
CA PRO A 748 32.56 -5.45 7.86
C PRO A 748 33.64 -6.36 7.26
N ALA A 749 33.21 -7.37 6.51
CA ALA A 749 34.12 -8.15 5.69
C ALA A 749 33.50 -8.61 4.36
N SER A 750 34.38 -8.77 3.38
CA SER A 750 34.06 -9.37 2.08
C SER A 750 35.18 -10.34 1.68
N ARG A 751 34.93 -11.20 0.69
CA ARG A 751 35.92 -12.16 0.21
C ARG A 751 37.22 -11.49 -0.26
N GLY A 752 37.10 -10.38 -1.00
CA GLY A 752 38.23 -9.62 -1.55
C GLY A 752 38.81 -8.57 -0.60
N GLY A 753 38.21 -8.34 0.58
CA GLY A 753 38.63 -7.29 1.50
C GLY A 753 38.23 -5.87 1.08
N ILE A 754 37.53 -5.71 -0.04
CA ILE A 754 37.04 -4.43 -0.56
C ILE A 754 35.50 -4.39 -0.58
N PRO A 755 34.87 -3.21 -0.46
CA PRO A 755 33.47 -3.02 -0.82
C PRO A 755 33.27 -3.07 -2.35
N LEU A 756 32.04 -2.88 -2.83
CA LEU A 756 31.77 -2.71 -4.26
C LEU A 756 32.57 -1.52 -4.83
N LEU A 757 32.99 -1.63 -6.10
CA LEU A 757 33.71 -0.53 -6.76
C LEU A 757 32.78 0.67 -6.93
N THR A 758 33.33 1.86 -6.79
CA THR A 758 32.60 3.11 -6.93
C THR A 758 32.09 3.28 -8.36
N ARG A 759 30.82 3.63 -8.52
CA ARG A 759 30.25 3.91 -9.84
C ARG A 759 30.84 5.21 -10.39
N GLY A 760 31.20 5.22 -11.67
CA GLY A 760 31.65 6.44 -12.35
C GLY A 760 30.55 7.50 -12.41
N ALA A 761 30.91 8.77 -12.29
CA ALA A 761 30.01 9.89 -12.53
C ALA A 761 29.33 9.74 -13.91
N ASN A 762 28.00 9.88 -13.95
CA ASN A 762 27.26 9.56 -15.17
C ASN A 762 27.30 10.73 -16.18
N GLN A 763 28.11 10.55 -17.22
CA GLN A 763 28.30 11.48 -18.35
C GLN A 763 27.42 11.12 -19.55
N LYS A 764 26.79 9.94 -19.52
CA LYS A 764 25.89 9.47 -20.58
C LYS A 764 24.48 10.05 -20.36
N GLY A 765 23.94 10.66 -21.42
CA GLY A 765 22.56 11.16 -21.43
C GLY A 765 21.52 10.03 -21.33
N PRO A 766 20.27 10.33 -20.96
CA PRO A 766 19.24 9.31 -20.72
C PRO A 766 18.89 8.47 -21.97
N LEU A 767 19.09 9.04 -23.16
CA LEU A 767 18.85 8.38 -24.45
C LEU A 767 20.10 7.74 -25.06
N HIS A 768 21.25 7.77 -24.35
CA HIS A 768 22.49 7.22 -24.86
C HIS A 768 22.37 5.72 -25.13
N ARG A 769 22.89 5.29 -26.29
CA ARG A 769 22.96 3.90 -26.70
C ARG A 769 24.39 3.54 -26.99
N TYR A 770 24.86 2.49 -26.32
CA TYR A 770 26.12 1.87 -26.64
C TYR A 770 25.93 0.83 -27.73
N THR A 771 26.76 0.90 -28.77
CA THR A 771 26.82 -0.11 -29.83
C THR A 771 28.13 -0.85 -29.71
N ALA A 772 28.08 -2.11 -29.26
CA ALA A 772 29.26 -2.95 -29.18
C ALA A 772 29.81 -3.22 -30.58
N ARG A 773 31.14 -3.22 -30.73
CA ARG A 773 31.82 -3.39 -32.02
C ARG A 773 32.39 -4.80 -32.22
N LEU A 774 32.84 -5.44 -31.14
CA LEU A 774 33.37 -6.79 -31.11
C LEU A 774 32.36 -7.76 -30.49
N PHE A 775 31.79 -7.41 -29.33
CA PHE A 775 30.79 -8.21 -28.62
C PHE A 775 29.36 -7.94 -29.14
N THR A 776 29.11 -8.24 -30.41
CA THR A 776 27.86 -7.90 -31.10
C THR A 776 26.77 -8.96 -30.92
N ALA A 777 25.50 -8.53 -31.01
CA ALA A 777 24.36 -9.45 -30.93
C ALA A 777 24.36 -10.50 -32.05
N ALA A 778 24.74 -10.11 -33.28
CA ALA A 778 24.82 -11.03 -34.42
C ALA A 778 25.87 -12.13 -34.18
N ARG A 779 27.05 -11.77 -33.65
CA ARG A 779 28.10 -12.75 -33.31
C ARG A 779 27.61 -13.70 -32.22
N MET A 780 27.01 -13.17 -31.17
CA MET A 780 26.50 -13.98 -30.06
C MET A 780 25.34 -14.89 -30.47
N ALA A 781 24.52 -14.48 -31.44
CA ALA A 781 23.51 -15.35 -32.04
C ALA A 781 24.16 -16.52 -32.80
N ALA A 782 25.16 -16.26 -33.65
CA ALA A 782 25.89 -17.31 -34.36
C ALA A 782 26.60 -18.30 -33.43
N VAL A 783 27.18 -17.82 -32.32
CA VAL A 783 27.77 -18.68 -31.28
C VAL A 783 26.70 -19.60 -30.68
N ARG A 784 25.51 -19.07 -30.40
CA ARG A 784 24.41 -19.84 -29.81
C ARG A 784 23.76 -20.84 -30.79
N GLU A 785 23.75 -20.54 -32.09
CA GLU A 785 23.26 -21.46 -33.14
C GLU A 785 24.09 -22.76 -33.23
N SER A 786 25.34 -22.72 -32.76
CA SER A 786 26.26 -23.87 -32.80
C SER A 786 25.98 -24.92 -31.70
N GLY A 787 25.01 -24.67 -30.82
CA GLY A 787 24.67 -25.52 -29.66
C GLY A 787 25.01 -24.85 -28.33
N PRO A 788 24.93 -25.56 -27.20
CA PRO A 788 25.19 -24.99 -25.89
C PRO A 788 26.61 -24.48 -25.75
N VAL A 789 26.69 -23.26 -25.23
CA VAL A 789 27.90 -22.44 -25.26
C VAL A 789 28.69 -22.62 -23.97
N ASP A 790 30.02 -22.70 -24.04
CA ASP A 790 30.85 -22.42 -22.87
C ASP A 790 31.09 -20.91 -22.78
N PHE A 791 30.55 -20.29 -21.73
CA PHE A 791 30.70 -18.87 -21.48
C PHE A 791 32.17 -18.43 -21.41
N TYR A 792 33.06 -19.21 -20.81
CA TYR A 792 34.44 -18.81 -20.57
C TYR A 792 35.32 -18.93 -21.81
N GLU A 793 35.03 -19.91 -22.66
CA GLU A 793 35.83 -20.17 -23.86
C GLU A 793 35.30 -19.41 -25.08
N GLN A 794 33.98 -19.21 -25.17
CA GLN A 794 33.34 -18.70 -26.40
C GLN A 794 32.72 -17.31 -26.25
N VAL A 795 32.40 -16.85 -25.04
CA VAL A 795 31.67 -15.57 -24.81
C VAL A 795 32.55 -14.54 -24.11
N LEU A 796 33.17 -14.92 -23.00
CA LEU A 796 34.00 -14.07 -22.16
C LEU A 796 35.18 -13.45 -22.93
N PRO A 797 35.87 -14.14 -23.87
CA PRO A 797 36.95 -13.52 -24.64
C PRO A 797 36.47 -12.32 -25.46
N TRP A 798 35.30 -12.42 -26.11
CA TRP A 798 34.69 -11.31 -26.85
C TRP A 798 34.24 -10.18 -25.95
N LEU A 799 33.65 -10.51 -24.78
CA LEU A 799 33.28 -9.51 -23.79
C LEU A 799 34.51 -8.74 -23.27
N MET A 800 35.59 -9.46 -22.96
CA MET A 800 36.85 -8.86 -22.49
C MET A 800 37.55 -8.05 -23.59
N ALA A 801 37.44 -8.46 -24.86
CA ALA A 801 37.93 -7.68 -25.99
C ALA A 801 37.18 -6.35 -26.13
N GLU A 802 35.86 -6.35 -25.99
CA GLU A 802 35.04 -5.13 -25.99
C GLU A 802 35.40 -4.19 -24.82
N VAL A 803 35.51 -4.75 -23.60
CA VAL A 803 35.89 -3.99 -22.40
C VAL A 803 37.28 -3.34 -22.57
N ASN A 804 38.26 -4.08 -23.09
CA ASN A 804 39.61 -3.56 -23.30
C ASN A 804 39.71 -2.61 -24.51
N LEU A 805 38.88 -2.79 -25.54
CA LEU A 805 38.75 -1.83 -26.64
C LEU A 805 38.33 -0.47 -26.09
N VAL A 806 37.27 -0.41 -25.28
CA VAL A 806 36.82 0.84 -24.67
C VAL A 806 37.86 1.44 -23.74
N LEU A 807 38.57 0.60 -22.95
CA LEU A 807 39.65 1.06 -22.08
C LEU A 807 40.74 1.81 -22.86
N LEU A 808 41.28 1.17 -23.89
CA LEU A 808 42.37 1.72 -24.69
C LEU A 808 41.92 2.89 -25.55
N GLU A 809 40.75 2.79 -26.17
CA GLU A 809 40.16 3.89 -26.93
C GLU A 809 39.97 5.13 -26.06
N THR A 810 39.49 4.98 -24.82
CA THR A 810 39.35 6.12 -23.90
C THR A 810 40.71 6.72 -23.53
N ARG A 811 41.73 5.88 -23.29
CA ARG A 811 43.11 6.36 -23.04
C ARG A 811 43.67 7.12 -24.23
N ILE A 812 43.50 6.59 -25.45
CA ILE A 812 43.96 7.23 -26.70
C ILE A 812 43.19 8.52 -26.94
N LYS A 813 41.87 8.53 -26.73
CA LYS A 813 41.03 9.72 -26.83
C LYS A 813 41.56 10.83 -25.93
N ASN A 814 41.90 10.51 -24.68
CA ASN A 814 42.37 11.47 -23.70
C ASN A 814 43.82 11.95 -23.96
N ALA A 815 44.67 11.12 -24.55
CA ALA A 815 46.08 11.44 -24.78
C ALA A 815 46.37 12.04 -26.17
N ALA A 816 45.69 11.55 -27.20
CA ALA A 816 45.97 11.84 -28.61
C ALA A 816 44.79 12.46 -29.37
N GLY A 817 43.57 12.38 -28.84
CA GLY A 817 42.37 12.98 -29.43
C GLY A 817 41.37 11.96 -29.99
N PRO A 818 40.12 12.39 -30.27
CA PRO A 818 39.03 11.52 -30.70
C PRO A 818 39.24 10.90 -32.08
N GLU A 819 39.94 11.58 -33.00
CA GLU A 819 40.22 11.05 -34.34
C GLU A 819 41.13 9.82 -34.29
N GLN A 820 42.19 9.88 -33.47
CA GLN A 820 43.15 8.79 -33.29
C GLN A 820 42.49 7.62 -32.56
N ALA A 821 41.59 7.90 -31.61
CA ALA A 821 40.81 6.88 -30.93
C ALA A 821 39.86 6.14 -31.89
N ALA A 822 39.20 6.87 -32.79
CA ALA A 822 38.35 6.30 -33.82
C ALA A 822 39.15 5.44 -34.81
N GLU A 823 40.29 5.93 -35.29
CA GLU A 823 41.20 5.17 -36.16
C GLU A 823 41.67 3.87 -35.50
N PHE A 824 42.07 3.94 -34.22
CA PHE A 824 42.44 2.75 -33.45
C PHE A 824 41.29 1.74 -33.40
N ALA A 825 40.07 2.19 -33.08
CA ALA A 825 38.93 1.30 -32.99
C ALA A 825 38.57 0.66 -34.34
N GLU A 826 38.62 1.41 -35.44
CA GLU A 826 38.40 0.87 -36.79
C GLU A 826 39.41 -0.23 -37.12
N ARG A 827 40.70 -0.01 -36.85
CA ARG A 827 41.75 -1.02 -37.06
C ARG A 827 41.54 -2.27 -36.21
N VAL A 828 41.13 -2.11 -34.94
CA VAL A 828 40.81 -3.25 -34.07
C VAL A 828 39.65 -4.05 -34.64
N VAL A 829 38.58 -3.38 -35.10
CA VAL A 829 37.41 -4.04 -35.69
C VAL A 829 37.76 -4.75 -36.99
N GLU A 830 38.60 -4.15 -37.83
CA GLU A 830 39.09 -4.80 -39.06
C GLU A 830 39.88 -6.08 -38.76
N GLN A 831 40.80 -6.04 -37.80
CA GLN A 831 41.67 -7.18 -37.49
C GLN A 831 40.96 -8.28 -36.68
N LEU A 832 40.19 -7.91 -35.66
CA LEU A 832 39.53 -8.87 -34.77
C LEU A 832 38.11 -9.23 -35.22
N GLY A 833 37.48 -8.43 -36.08
CA GLY A 833 36.09 -8.63 -36.50
C GLY A 833 35.88 -9.94 -37.27
N CYS A 834 36.88 -10.41 -38.01
CA CYS A 834 36.82 -11.66 -38.78
C CYS A 834 37.46 -12.86 -38.07
N ALA A 835 38.00 -12.68 -36.86
CA ALA A 835 38.64 -13.77 -36.12
C ALA A 835 37.62 -14.75 -35.52
N GLU A 836 38.04 -16.01 -35.36
CA GLU A 836 37.25 -17.06 -34.68
C GLU A 836 37.13 -16.78 -33.16
N LEU A 837 38.24 -16.36 -32.54
CA LEU A 837 38.31 -15.84 -31.17
C LEU A 837 39.24 -14.60 -31.13
N PRO A 838 38.97 -13.61 -30.25
CA PRO A 838 39.76 -12.40 -30.18
C PRO A 838 41.04 -12.62 -29.36
N CYS A 839 42.16 -12.10 -29.84
CA CYS A 839 43.41 -12.05 -29.08
C CYS A 839 43.56 -10.69 -28.40
N LEU A 840 43.65 -10.68 -27.06
CA LEU A 840 43.83 -9.44 -26.30
C LEU A 840 45.20 -8.77 -26.59
N ASP A 841 46.24 -9.54 -26.89
CA ASP A 841 47.56 -8.97 -27.15
C ASP A 841 47.56 -8.10 -28.43
N THR A 842 46.73 -8.43 -29.43
CA THR A 842 46.52 -7.61 -30.63
C THR A 842 46.00 -6.20 -30.29
N LEU A 843 45.12 -6.05 -29.29
CA LEU A 843 44.65 -4.74 -28.82
C LEU A 843 45.82 -3.91 -28.26
N SER A 844 46.67 -4.52 -27.44
CA SER A 844 47.85 -3.85 -26.86
C SER A 844 48.88 -3.48 -27.94
N GLU A 845 49.13 -4.35 -28.90
CA GLU A 845 50.04 -4.11 -30.02
C GLU A 845 49.58 -2.94 -30.89
N LEU A 846 48.30 -2.89 -31.26
CA LEU A 846 47.72 -1.78 -32.01
C LEU A 846 47.78 -0.46 -31.23
N ALA A 847 47.50 -0.49 -29.93
CA ALA A 847 47.53 0.71 -29.08
C ALA A 847 48.95 1.25 -28.83
N SER A 848 49.99 0.42 -28.95
CA SER A 848 51.40 0.83 -28.72
C SER A 848 51.86 2.01 -29.58
N ARG A 849 51.21 2.21 -30.75
CA ARG A 849 51.50 3.30 -31.69
C ARG A 849 51.08 4.68 -31.19
N TYR A 850 50.23 4.75 -30.18
CA TYR A 850 49.62 6.00 -29.68
C TYR A 850 50.24 6.50 -28.38
N CYS A 851 51.36 5.92 -27.93
CA CYS A 851 52.11 6.34 -26.73
C CYS A 851 51.28 6.41 -25.43
N VAL A 852 50.29 5.52 -25.28
CA VAL A 852 49.46 5.39 -24.07
C VAL A 852 49.86 4.19 -23.22
N ASP A 853 49.41 4.13 -21.96
CA ASP A 853 49.45 2.90 -21.17
C ASP A 853 48.60 1.81 -21.86
N THR A 854 49.25 0.73 -22.29
CA THR A 854 48.62 -0.40 -22.97
C THR A 854 48.25 -1.55 -22.03
N ALA A 855 48.41 -1.38 -20.71
CA ALA A 855 48.04 -2.39 -19.73
C ALA A 855 46.56 -2.76 -19.84
N LEU A 856 46.31 -4.06 -20.06
CA LEU A 856 44.97 -4.62 -20.26
C LEU A 856 44.37 -5.18 -18.97
N LEU A 857 43.04 -5.17 -18.91
CA LEU A 857 42.25 -5.93 -17.96
C LEU A 857 42.19 -7.39 -18.43
N LYS A 858 43.11 -8.22 -17.93
CA LYS A 858 43.20 -9.64 -18.32
C LYS A 858 42.24 -10.55 -17.55
N ASP A 859 41.92 -10.20 -16.30
CA ASP A 859 41.09 -11.02 -15.42
C ASP A 859 40.28 -10.13 -14.45
N LEU A 860 38.95 -10.17 -14.58
CA LEU A 860 38.05 -9.43 -13.71
C LEU A 860 38.10 -9.92 -12.25
N ASN A 861 38.51 -11.17 -11.99
CA ASN A 861 38.64 -11.68 -10.62
C ASN A 861 39.73 -10.96 -9.83
N ARG A 862 40.81 -10.52 -10.51
CA ARG A 862 41.86 -9.71 -9.87
C ARG A 862 41.33 -8.37 -9.39
N LEU A 863 40.40 -7.76 -10.14
CA LEU A 863 39.73 -6.53 -9.71
C LEU A 863 38.84 -6.77 -8.49
N ALA A 864 38.16 -7.92 -8.43
CA ALA A 864 37.32 -8.30 -7.29
C ALA A 864 38.12 -8.74 -6.04
N ARG A 865 39.42 -9.03 -6.20
CA ARG A 865 40.31 -9.53 -5.14
C ARG A 865 41.69 -8.88 -5.25
N PRO A 866 41.81 -7.54 -5.10
CA PRO A 866 43.06 -6.83 -5.34
C PRO A 866 44.16 -7.23 -4.36
N PHE A 867 43.80 -7.74 -3.17
CA PHE A 867 44.74 -8.16 -2.14
C PHE A 867 45.04 -9.68 -2.15
N SER A 868 44.67 -10.38 -3.23
CA SER A 868 44.97 -11.80 -3.36
C SER A 868 46.48 -12.04 -3.37
N GLY A 869 46.97 -12.89 -2.47
CA GLY A 869 48.40 -13.19 -2.32
C GLY A 869 49.18 -12.24 -1.40
N MET A 870 48.55 -11.18 -0.90
CA MET A 870 49.18 -10.26 0.06
C MET A 870 49.00 -10.73 1.52
N ARG A 871 49.90 -10.32 2.40
CA ARG A 871 49.79 -10.45 3.86
C ARG A 871 50.08 -9.10 4.50
N PHE A 872 49.37 -8.78 5.58
CA PHE A 872 49.49 -7.53 6.32
C PHE A 872 49.90 -7.85 7.76
N GLY A 873 50.91 -7.17 8.27
CA GLY A 873 51.45 -7.37 9.62
C GLY A 873 50.58 -6.79 10.73
N SER A 874 49.57 -5.97 10.40
CA SER A 874 48.59 -5.47 11.36
C SER A 874 47.27 -5.04 10.71
N PRO A 875 46.19 -4.88 11.49
CA PRO A 875 44.94 -4.28 11.00
C PRO A 875 45.11 -2.85 10.49
N GLU A 876 46.04 -2.08 11.09
CA GLU A 876 46.32 -0.70 10.68
C GLU A 876 46.99 -0.64 9.30
N GLU A 877 47.92 -1.55 9.02
CA GLU A 877 48.56 -1.65 7.70
C GLU A 877 47.51 -1.95 6.61
N PHE A 878 46.65 -2.94 6.85
CA PHE A 878 45.56 -3.27 5.93
C PHE A 878 44.61 -2.08 5.74
N ARG A 879 44.22 -1.40 6.82
CA ARG A 879 43.33 -0.23 6.78
C ARG A 879 43.91 0.88 5.91
N LYS A 880 45.20 1.16 6.05
CA LYS A 880 45.92 2.16 5.24
C LYS A 880 45.91 1.78 3.76
N THR A 881 46.28 0.54 3.44
CA THR A 881 46.29 0.06 2.04
C THR A 881 44.90 0.06 1.42
N LEU A 882 43.86 -0.35 2.17
CA LEU A 882 42.47 -0.28 1.71
C LEU A 882 42.04 1.16 1.43
N ALA A 883 42.38 2.10 2.31
CA ALA A 883 42.05 3.51 2.13
C ALA A 883 42.73 4.10 0.89
N GLU A 884 44.00 3.78 0.64
CA GLU A 884 44.73 4.20 -0.58
C GLU A 884 44.06 3.62 -1.85
N TRP A 885 43.71 2.34 -1.82
CA TRP A 885 43.02 1.68 -2.93
C TRP A 885 41.66 2.31 -3.24
N LEU A 886 40.86 2.58 -2.20
CA LEU A 886 39.54 3.22 -2.33
C LEU A 886 39.65 4.66 -2.87
N ARG A 887 40.67 5.42 -2.47
CA ARG A 887 40.92 6.77 -3.01
C ARG A 887 41.26 6.71 -4.50
N ALA A 888 42.06 5.73 -4.93
CA ALA A 888 42.36 5.54 -6.35
C ALA A 888 41.10 5.17 -7.15
N ASP A 889 40.27 4.25 -6.64
CA ASP A 889 39.01 3.87 -7.27
C ASP A 889 38.01 5.05 -7.36
N LEU A 890 37.95 5.89 -6.31
CA LEU A 890 37.13 7.09 -6.29
C LEU A 890 37.64 8.17 -7.24
N ALA A 891 38.96 8.33 -7.39
CA ALA A 891 39.55 9.26 -8.35
C ALA A 891 39.15 8.87 -9.79
N GLU A 892 39.25 7.58 -10.13
CA GLU A 892 38.75 7.05 -11.40
C GLU A 892 37.23 7.25 -11.55
N ALA A 893 36.46 7.07 -10.48
CA ALA A 893 35.01 7.31 -10.48
C ALA A 893 34.65 8.75 -10.83
N ARG A 894 35.43 9.72 -10.35
CA ARG A 894 35.23 11.16 -10.61
C ARG A 894 35.52 11.55 -12.06
N LEU A 895 36.40 10.83 -12.76
CA LEU A 895 36.60 11.02 -14.20
C LEU A 895 35.35 10.64 -15.02
N GLY A 896 34.48 9.80 -14.46
CA GLY A 896 33.17 9.47 -15.04
C GLY A 896 33.18 8.28 -16.00
N ASN A 897 31.98 7.87 -16.45
CA ASN A 897 31.77 6.66 -17.25
C ASN A 897 31.95 6.83 -18.77
N ALA A 898 32.48 7.97 -19.23
CA ALA A 898 32.82 8.23 -20.63
C ALA A 898 34.24 8.79 -20.81
N GLU A 899 34.71 9.60 -19.86
CA GLU A 899 36.07 10.17 -19.87
C GLU A 899 37.07 9.36 -19.04
N GLY A 900 36.60 8.70 -17.97
CA GLY A 900 37.43 7.82 -17.13
C GLY A 900 37.65 6.46 -17.80
N PRO A 901 38.89 6.07 -18.16
CA PRO A 901 39.13 4.85 -18.93
C PRO A 901 38.63 3.57 -18.26
N LEU A 902 38.90 3.40 -16.95
CA LEU A 902 38.48 2.20 -16.23
C LEU A 902 36.97 2.17 -16.04
N LYS A 903 36.35 3.30 -15.70
CA LYS A 903 34.91 3.37 -15.46
C LYS A 903 34.11 3.26 -16.75
N ALA A 904 34.59 3.80 -17.86
CA ALA A 904 34.01 3.57 -19.19
C ALA A 904 34.07 2.08 -19.57
N ALA A 905 35.21 1.41 -19.36
CA ALA A 905 35.38 -0.01 -19.62
C ALA A 905 34.47 -0.89 -18.74
N PHE A 906 34.30 -0.57 -17.46
CA PHE A 906 33.38 -1.29 -16.58
C PHE A 906 31.91 -1.07 -16.93
N ASP A 907 31.56 0.11 -17.42
CA ASP A 907 30.19 0.44 -17.83
C ASP A 907 29.74 -0.38 -19.06
N VAL A 908 30.68 -0.91 -19.86
CA VAL A 908 30.39 -1.86 -20.96
C VAL A 908 29.60 -3.06 -20.46
N LEU A 909 29.93 -3.63 -19.29
CA LEU A 909 29.23 -4.78 -18.71
C LEU A 909 27.73 -4.49 -18.49
N ARG A 910 27.38 -3.24 -18.19
CA ARG A 910 26.01 -2.78 -18.03
C ARG A 910 25.36 -2.53 -19.39
N ASP A 911 26.10 -1.92 -20.31
CA ASP A 911 25.63 -1.51 -21.63
C ASP A 911 25.35 -2.71 -22.56
N VAL A 912 26.18 -3.76 -22.51
CA VAL A 912 26.02 -4.98 -23.33
C VAL A 912 25.22 -6.08 -22.62
N ARG A 913 24.59 -5.77 -21.49
CA ARG A 913 23.84 -6.75 -20.68
C ARG A 913 22.82 -7.54 -21.50
N GLN A 914 22.13 -6.90 -22.44
CA GLN A 914 21.16 -7.60 -23.30
C GLN A 914 21.83 -8.62 -24.23
N THR A 915 23.02 -8.33 -24.73
CA THR A 915 23.82 -9.25 -25.56
C THR A 915 24.34 -10.44 -24.75
N ILE A 916 24.71 -10.24 -23.49
CA ILE A 916 25.05 -11.37 -22.59
C ILE A 916 23.79 -12.24 -22.38
N ARG A 917 22.65 -11.60 -22.07
CA ARG A 917 21.36 -12.31 -21.86
C ARG A 917 20.92 -13.14 -23.07
N SER A 918 21.15 -12.68 -24.30
CA SER A 918 20.78 -13.45 -25.49
C SER A 918 21.52 -14.78 -25.63
N VAL A 919 22.65 -14.94 -24.92
CA VAL A 919 23.43 -16.19 -24.87
C VAL A 919 23.11 -17.02 -23.64
N VAL A 920 22.92 -16.40 -22.47
CA VAL A 920 22.82 -17.15 -21.20
C VAL A 920 21.39 -17.54 -20.80
N ASP A 921 20.36 -16.77 -21.21
CA ASP A 921 18.97 -17.04 -20.85
C ASP A 921 18.50 -18.39 -21.45
N PHE A 922 17.61 -19.09 -20.74
CA PHE A 922 16.94 -20.32 -21.20
C PHE A 922 17.88 -21.48 -21.56
N GLY A 923 18.98 -21.64 -20.82
CA GLY A 923 19.88 -22.78 -21.00
C GLY A 923 20.75 -22.69 -22.24
N GLY A 924 21.06 -21.47 -22.71
CA GLY A 924 21.99 -21.30 -23.83
C GLY A 924 23.45 -21.67 -23.51
N LEU A 925 23.81 -21.79 -22.22
CA LEU A 925 25.10 -22.32 -21.78
C LEU A 925 25.05 -23.82 -21.53
N CYS A 926 26.18 -24.52 -21.64
CA CYS A 926 26.29 -25.90 -21.14
C CYS A 926 26.11 -25.94 -19.59
N PRO A 927 25.66 -27.06 -18.99
CA PRO A 927 25.34 -27.14 -17.57
C PRO A 927 26.46 -26.71 -16.62
N GLU A 928 27.70 -27.12 -16.90
CA GLU A 928 28.88 -26.73 -16.10
C GLU A 928 29.15 -25.24 -16.22
N SER A 929 29.19 -24.72 -17.44
CA SER A 929 29.47 -23.31 -17.70
C SER A 929 28.39 -22.40 -17.11
N HIS A 930 27.12 -22.83 -17.11
CA HIS A 930 26.03 -22.12 -16.41
C HIS A 930 26.27 -22.07 -14.89
N ARG A 931 26.68 -23.18 -14.26
CA ARG A 931 27.00 -23.19 -12.82
C ARG A 931 28.14 -22.23 -12.49
N ARG A 932 29.22 -22.28 -13.26
CA ARG A 932 30.37 -21.40 -13.11
C ARG A 932 30.01 -19.94 -13.37
N PHE A 933 29.20 -19.65 -14.40
CA PHE A 933 28.72 -18.31 -14.70
C PHE A 933 28.00 -17.69 -13.49
N LEU A 934 27.08 -18.44 -12.84
CA LEU A 934 26.37 -17.95 -11.65
C LEU A 934 27.28 -17.84 -10.41
N ALA A 935 28.23 -18.76 -10.22
CA ALA A 935 29.07 -18.82 -9.01
C ALA A 935 30.31 -17.91 -9.06
N GLU A 936 30.90 -17.72 -10.24
CA GLU A 936 32.18 -17.04 -10.44
C GLU A 936 32.02 -15.71 -11.17
N PHE A 937 31.39 -15.70 -12.36
CA PHE A 937 31.29 -14.48 -13.17
C PHE A 937 30.28 -13.49 -12.60
N ASN A 938 29.06 -13.92 -12.28
CA ASN A 938 27.98 -13.03 -11.86
C ASN A 938 28.33 -12.17 -10.62
N PRO A 939 28.94 -12.71 -9.54
CA PRO A 939 29.34 -11.90 -8.39
C PRO A 939 30.42 -10.87 -8.72
N VAL A 940 31.33 -11.19 -9.64
CA VAL A 940 32.40 -10.28 -10.08
C VAL A 940 31.85 -9.19 -10.97
N ALA A 941 31.01 -9.53 -11.95
CA ALA A 941 30.34 -8.58 -12.81
C ALA A 941 29.47 -7.60 -11.99
N ALA A 942 28.75 -8.10 -10.99
CA ALA A 942 28.01 -7.25 -10.06
C ALA A 942 28.94 -6.30 -9.28
N LEU A 943 30.04 -6.81 -8.74
CA LEU A 943 31.02 -6.01 -7.99
C LEU A 943 31.65 -4.88 -8.81
N VAL A 944 31.92 -5.13 -10.09
CA VAL A 944 32.58 -4.17 -10.98
C VAL A 944 31.60 -3.15 -11.59
N SER A 945 30.36 -3.56 -11.91
CA SER A 945 29.44 -2.74 -12.72
C SER A 945 28.21 -2.18 -11.99
N THR A 946 27.89 -2.66 -10.78
CA THR A 946 26.65 -2.27 -10.05
C THR A 946 26.90 -1.40 -8.81
N GLY A 947 28.11 -0.85 -8.73
CA GLY A 947 28.66 -0.05 -7.64
C GLY A 947 27.77 1.06 -7.08
N PRO A 948 28.05 1.52 -5.84
CA PRO A 948 27.32 2.62 -5.22
C PRO A 948 27.73 3.97 -5.83
N PRO A 949 26.95 5.04 -5.57
CA PRO A 949 27.33 6.41 -5.91
C PRO A 949 28.68 6.83 -5.28
N PRO A 950 29.45 7.74 -5.90
CA PRO A 950 30.70 8.28 -5.32
C PRO A 950 30.60 8.73 -3.87
N LEU A 951 29.49 9.37 -3.51
CA LEU A 951 29.19 9.80 -2.15
C LEU A 951 29.34 8.67 -1.11
N ARG A 952 28.94 7.45 -1.45
CA ARG A 952 29.03 6.31 -0.51
C ARG A 952 30.46 5.86 -0.24
N SER A 953 31.32 5.96 -1.23
CA SER A 953 32.75 5.66 -1.07
C SER A 953 33.46 6.74 -0.25
N GLU A 954 33.06 8.00 -0.41
CA GLU A 954 33.52 9.11 0.44
C GLU A 954 33.09 8.93 1.89
N GLN A 955 31.82 8.57 2.12
CA GLN A 955 31.30 8.26 3.45
C GLN A 955 32.04 7.07 4.09
N PHE A 956 32.31 6.01 3.33
CA PHE A 956 33.10 4.87 3.79
C PHE A 956 34.48 5.30 4.28
N LEU A 957 35.21 6.10 3.48
CA LEU A 957 36.52 6.63 3.84
C LEU A 957 36.45 7.54 5.09
N ALA A 958 35.42 8.38 5.20
CA ALA A 958 35.23 9.25 6.35
C ALA A 958 34.99 8.46 7.65
N LEU A 959 34.19 7.39 7.60
CA LEU A 959 33.94 6.51 8.74
C LEU A 959 35.17 5.66 9.12
N LEU A 960 35.96 5.25 8.13
CA LEU A 960 37.24 4.58 8.33
C LEU A 960 38.21 5.47 9.12
N ASN A 961 38.32 6.74 8.71
CA ASN A 961 39.17 7.73 9.40
C ASN A 961 38.65 8.07 10.80
N ALA A 962 37.32 8.08 11.01
CA ALA A 962 36.71 8.30 12.33
C ALA A 962 36.81 7.07 13.26
N GLY A 963 37.30 5.93 12.77
CA GLY A 963 37.40 4.69 13.54
C GLY A 963 36.04 4.10 13.93
N ILE A 964 34.96 4.47 13.24
CA ILE A 964 33.63 3.87 13.41
C ILE A 964 33.52 2.58 12.57
N LEU A 965 34.15 2.59 11.40
CA LEU A 965 34.21 1.46 10.47
C LEU A 965 35.63 0.87 10.47
N ASP A 966 35.74 -0.43 10.71
CA ASP A 966 37.04 -1.12 10.78
C ASP A 966 37.00 -2.47 10.02
N PRO A 967 37.21 -2.46 8.69
CA PRO A 967 37.20 -3.66 7.87
C PRO A 967 38.31 -4.64 8.27
N VAL A 968 37.95 -5.91 8.50
CA VAL A 968 38.85 -6.87 9.18
C VAL A 968 39.90 -7.50 8.26
N GLY A 969 39.68 -7.46 6.94
CA GLY A 969 40.62 -7.99 5.95
C GLY A 969 39.98 -8.95 4.95
N PRO A 970 40.70 -9.33 3.90
CA PRO A 970 40.20 -10.28 2.90
C PRO A 970 40.06 -11.69 3.49
N GLN A 971 39.19 -12.51 2.90
CA GLN A 971 38.91 -13.88 3.36
C GLN A 971 38.55 -14.00 4.86
N ALA A 972 37.94 -12.96 5.44
CA ALA A 972 37.58 -12.99 6.85
C ALA A 972 36.62 -14.15 7.16
N ARG A 973 36.80 -14.71 8.36
CA ARG A 973 36.03 -15.84 8.87
C ARG A 973 35.26 -15.40 10.09
N PHE A 974 33.96 -15.62 10.07
CA PHE A 974 33.07 -15.42 11.22
C PHE A 974 32.92 -16.75 11.96
N ARG A 975 33.09 -16.75 13.27
CA ARG A 975 33.03 -17.95 14.12
C ARG A 975 32.28 -17.67 15.41
N THR A 976 31.75 -18.73 16.02
CA THR A 976 31.28 -18.73 17.40
C THR A 976 32.43 -19.08 18.34
N ASP A 977 32.55 -18.38 19.47
CA ASP A 977 33.49 -18.67 20.55
C ASP A 977 32.68 -19.14 21.76
N GLU A 978 32.47 -20.46 21.85
CA GLU A 978 31.66 -21.10 22.90
C GLU A 978 32.22 -20.82 24.31
N GLN A 979 33.55 -20.71 24.44
CA GLN A 979 34.18 -20.48 25.73
C GLN A 979 33.83 -19.11 26.32
N HIS A 980 33.72 -18.10 25.45
CA HIS A 980 33.44 -16.72 25.86
C HIS A 980 32.00 -16.28 25.57
N GLY A 981 31.17 -17.15 24.99
CA GLY A 981 29.78 -16.85 24.64
C GLY A 981 29.63 -15.71 23.63
N CYS A 982 30.60 -15.50 22.73
CA CYS A 982 30.58 -14.39 21.78
C CYS A 982 30.85 -14.80 20.33
N PHE A 983 30.47 -13.95 19.38
CA PHE A 983 30.93 -14.09 18.00
C PHE A 983 32.34 -13.54 17.84
N THR A 984 33.10 -14.07 16.88
CA THR A 984 34.43 -13.55 16.52
C THR A 984 34.58 -13.45 15.01
N ILE A 985 35.40 -12.48 14.59
CA ILE A 985 35.81 -12.30 13.19
C ILE A 985 37.33 -12.20 13.13
N CYS A 986 37.95 -12.79 12.11
CA CYS A 986 39.39 -12.64 11.83
C CYS A 986 39.69 -12.85 10.35
N SER A 987 40.71 -12.18 9.82
CA SER A 987 41.25 -12.45 8.48
C SER A 987 42.54 -13.27 8.58
N PRO A 988 42.70 -14.34 7.78
CA PRO A 988 43.95 -15.09 7.72
C PRO A 988 45.09 -14.33 7.01
N GLN A 989 44.80 -13.20 6.35
CA GLN A 989 45.79 -12.37 5.64
C GLN A 989 46.23 -11.16 6.47
N VAL A 990 45.65 -10.94 7.65
CA VAL A 990 45.94 -9.78 8.51
C VAL A 990 46.28 -10.29 9.91
N ASP A 991 47.53 -10.12 10.30
CA ASP A 991 47.99 -10.52 11.63
C ASP A 991 47.26 -9.72 12.72
N ASN A 992 46.96 -10.37 13.84
CA ASN A 992 46.26 -9.78 14.98
C ASN A 992 44.87 -9.18 14.66
N SER A 993 44.19 -9.66 13.62
CA SER A 993 42.86 -9.17 13.19
C SER A 993 41.67 -9.76 13.94
N ARG A 994 41.89 -10.57 14.99
CA ARG A 994 40.80 -11.24 15.71
C ARG A 994 40.04 -10.27 16.60
N THR A 995 38.76 -10.07 16.31
CA THR A 995 37.87 -9.17 17.04
C THR A 995 36.66 -9.94 17.60
N ARG A 996 36.25 -9.60 18.82
CA ARG A 996 35.01 -10.09 19.45
C ARG A 996 33.83 -9.22 19.05
N LEU A 997 32.67 -9.83 18.86
CA LEU A 997 31.47 -9.18 18.35
C LEU A 997 30.27 -9.47 19.25
N ASP A 998 29.47 -8.44 19.46
CA ASP A 998 28.20 -8.49 20.21
C ASP A 998 27.03 -8.83 19.28
N VAL A 999 27.09 -8.30 18.06
CA VAL A 999 26.06 -8.48 17.04
C VAL A 999 26.71 -8.96 15.75
N LEU A 1000 26.10 -9.95 15.10
CA LEU A 1000 26.46 -10.38 13.75
C LEU A 1000 25.30 -10.10 12.79
N VAL A 1001 25.55 -9.32 11.75
CA VAL A 1001 24.55 -8.96 10.72
C VAL A 1001 24.95 -9.57 9.38
N ASP A 1002 24.04 -10.29 8.74
CA ASP A 1002 24.25 -10.76 7.37
C ASP A 1002 23.73 -9.73 6.37
N ALA A 1003 24.63 -9.05 5.65
CA ALA A 1003 24.26 -8.02 4.68
C ALA A 1003 24.01 -8.59 3.27
N ARG A 1004 23.84 -9.90 3.12
CA ARG A 1004 23.52 -10.56 1.86
C ARG A 1004 22.01 -10.74 1.73
N ILE A 1005 21.46 -10.37 0.57
CA ILE A 1005 20.05 -10.62 0.25
C ILE A 1005 19.87 -12.11 -0.09
N PRO A 1006 18.77 -12.76 0.32
CA PRO A 1006 18.46 -14.13 -0.10
C PRO A 1006 18.49 -14.30 -1.62
N SER A 1007 19.15 -15.36 -2.09
CA SER A 1007 19.22 -15.70 -3.51
C SER A 1007 17.91 -16.33 -4.00
N THR A 1008 17.58 -16.19 -5.27
CA THR A 1008 16.43 -16.85 -5.88
C THR A 1008 16.67 -18.36 -5.97
N ASP A 1009 15.94 -19.15 -5.18
CA ASP A 1009 15.96 -20.61 -5.28
C ASP A 1009 14.63 -21.19 -4.77
N LEU A 1010 13.84 -21.74 -5.69
CA LEU A 1010 12.53 -22.33 -5.38
C LEU A 1010 12.60 -23.51 -4.40
N ARG A 1011 13.76 -24.16 -4.27
CA ARG A 1011 13.92 -25.36 -3.42
C ARG A 1011 13.97 -25.01 -1.93
N VAL A 1012 14.39 -23.79 -1.59
CA VAL A 1012 14.56 -23.32 -0.22
C VAL A 1012 13.69 -22.09 0.11
N GLY A 1013 13.00 -21.51 -0.89
CA GLY A 1013 12.09 -20.39 -0.70
C GLY A 1013 10.93 -20.73 0.25
N GLN A 1014 10.50 -19.76 1.06
CA GLN A 1014 9.46 -19.87 2.10
C GLN A 1014 8.08 -19.37 1.65
N ASP A 1015 7.97 -18.78 0.46
CA ASP A 1015 6.70 -18.26 -0.02
C ASP A 1015 5.66 -19.40 -0.18
N PRO A 1016 4.51 -19.35 0.55
CA PRO A 1016 3.53 -20.44 0.53
C PRO A 1016 2.92 -20.70 -0.85
N LEU A 1017 2.71 -19.65 -1.65
CA LEU A 1017 2.16 -19.78 -2.99
C LEU A 1017 3.15 -20.52 -3.89
N MET A 1018 4.42 -20.11 -3.90
CA MET A 1018 5.44 -20.76 -4.73
C MET A 1018 5.68 -22.21 -4.29
N LYS A 1019 5.71 -22.48 -2.98
CA LYS A 1019 5.80 -23.85 -2.44
C LYS A 1019 4.62 -24.72 -2.89
N GLY A 1020 3.40 -24.20 -2.78
CA GLY A 1020 2.19 -24.91 -3.18
C GLY A 1020 2.19 -25.23 -4.68
N LEU A 1021 2.46 -24.24 -5.52
CA LEU A 1021 2.53 -24.42 -6.98
C LEU A 1021 3.60 -25.43 -7.39
N LEU A 1022 4.75 -25.47 -6.69
CA LEU A 1022 5.81 -26.44 -6.93
C LEU A 1022 5.39 -27.86 -6.50
N ALA A 1023 4.78 -27.98 -5.32
CA ALA A 1023 4.29 -29.27 -4.81
C ALA A 1023 3.17 -29.86 -5.67
N ASP A 1024 2.31 -29.01 -6.24
CA ASP A 1024 1.22 -29.41 -7.14
C ASP A 1024 1.69 -29.68 -8.59
N GLY A 1025 2.98 -29.44 -8.88
CA GLY A 1025 3.57 -29.61 -10.21
C GLY A 1025 3.10 -28.60 -11.26
N ILE A 1026 2.49 -27.48 -10.84
CA ILE A 1026 2.08 -26.38 -11.72
C ILE A 1026 3.30 -25.58 -12.18
N ILE A 1027 4.32 -25.48 -11.34
CA ILE A 1027 5.64 -24.94 -11.68
C ILE A 1027 6.70 -26.00 -11.36
N ARG A 1028 7.88 -25.89 -11.99
CA ARG A 1028 9.07 -26.66 -11.62
C ARG A 1028 10.33 -25.81 -11.65
N THR A 1029 11.39 -26.32 -11.03
CA THR A 1029 12.72 -25.71 -11.18
C THR A 1029 13.23 -25.84 -12.62
N PHE A 1030 13.99 -24.86 -13.06
CA PHE A 1030 14.73 -24.89 -14.32
C PHE A 1030 15.96 -25.77 -14.17
N VAL A 1031 16.00 -26.83 -14.98
CA VAL A 1031 17.13 -27.76 -15.05
C VAL A 1031 17.71 -27.62 -16.44
N ASN A 1032 18.94 -27.11 -16.51
CA ASN A 1032 19.71 -27.06 -17.73
C ASN A 1032 20.33 -28.44 -17.99
N THR A 1033 19.95 -29.09 -19.09
CA THR A 1033 20.40 -30.44 -19.44
C THR A 1033 21.04 -30.43 -20.81
N TRP A 1034 22.25 -31.00 -20.91
CA TRP A 1034 22.93 -31.22 -22.18
C TRP A 1034 23.82 -32.45 -22.09
N ALA A 1035 23.72 -33.34 -23.08
CA ALA A 1035 24.32 -34.68 -23.03
C ALA A 1035 23.97 -35.38 -21.70
N ASP A 1036 24.96 -35.95 -21.00
CA ASP A 1036 24.77 -36.65 -19.72
C ASP A 1036 24.89 -35.71 -18.50
N HIS A 1037 24.96 -34.40 -18.70
CA HIS A 1037 25.11 -33.41 -17.64
C HIS A 1037 23.80 -32.65 -17.37
N ALA A 1038 23.53 -32.40 -16.09
CA ALA A 1038 22.39 -31.60 -15.66
C ALA A 1038 22.81 -30.60 -14.58
N PHE A 1039 22.23 -29.41 -14.61
CA PHE A 1039 22.38 -28.40 -13.58
C PHE A 1039 21.02 -27.77 -13.25
N ASN A 1040 20.53 -28.02 -12.04
CA ASN A 1040 19.34 -27.37 -11.51
C ASN A 1040 19.73 -25.99 -10.95
N THR A 1041 19.24 -24.94 -11.61
CA THR A 1041 19.60 -23.56 -11.26
C THR A 1041 18.80 -23.02 -10.06
N GLY A 1042 17.74 -23.72 -9.64
CA GLY A 1042 16.81 -23.25 -8.63
C GLY A 1042 15.81 -22.20 -9.11
N GLY A 1043 15.97 -21.67 -10.33
CA GLY A 1043 15.03 -20.72 -10.96
C GLY A 1043 13.73 -21.39 -11.41
N LEU A 1044 12.69 -20.62 -11.68
CA LEU A 1044 11.41 -21.13 -12.21
C LEU A 1044 11.53 -21.44 -13.71
N ALA A 1045 11.22 -22.66 -14.14
CA ALA A 1045 11.21 -23.00 -15.56
C ALA A 1045 10.05 -22.31 -16.29
N SER A 1046 10.37 -21.52 -17.32
CA SER A 1046 9.36 -20.84 -18.15
C SER A 1046 9.70 -20.93 -19.63
N THR A 1047 8.70 -20.71 -20.48
CA THR A 1047 8.92 -20.41 -21.90
C THR A 1047 9.68 -19.08 -22.06
N ASP A 1048 10.09 -18.80 -23.29
CA ASP A 1048 10.35 -17.44 -23.74
C ASP A 1048 9.07 -16.59 -23.71
N ALA A 1049 9.13 -15.33 -24.17
CA ALA A 1049 7.99 -14.42 -24.16
C ALA A 1049 6.74 -15.10 -24.74
N PRO A 1050 5.60 -15.14 -24.02
CA PRO A 1050 5.21 -14.27 -22.90
C PRO A 1050 5.43 -14.88 -21.49
N PHE A 1051 6.44 -15.76 -21.32
CA PHE A 1051 6.94 -16.27 -20.04
C PHE A 1051 5.93 -17.11 -19.24
N HIS A 1052 5.36 -18.14 -19.88
CA HIS A 1052 4.51 -19.12 -19.22
C HIS A 1052 5.34 -20.11 -18.40
N PRO A 1053 4.94 -20.49 -17.17
CA PRO A 1053 5.59 -21.58 -16.45
C PRO A 1053 5.54 -22.90 -17.22
N ILE A 1054 6.58 -23.70 -17.05
CA ILE A 1054 6.61 -25.10 -17.45
C ILE A 1054 6.28 -25.95 -16.23
N ARG A 1055 5.36 -26.92 -16.41
CA ARG A 1055 4.87 -27.81 -15.37
C ARG A 1055 5.84 -28.97 -15.11
N ALA A 1056 5.61 -29.72 -14.03
CA ALA A 1056 6.38 -30.92 -13.71
C ALA A 1056 6.25 -32.04 -14.77
N ASP A 1057 5.18 -32.02 -15.57
CA ASP A 1057 4.91 -32.95 -16.68
C ASP A 1057 5.32 -32.38 -18.05
N ASP A 1058 6.16 -31.35 -18.06
CA ASP A 1058 6.68 -30.64 -19.24
C ASP A 1058 5.64 -29.93 -20.13
N ARG A 1059 4.36 -29.87 -19.71
CA ARG A 1059 3.35 -29.04 -20.38
C ARG A 1059 3.51 -27.57 -19.99
N VAL A 1060 3.15 -26.67 -20.91
CA VAL A 1060 3.16 -25.21 -20.68
C VAL A 1060 1.87 -24.77 -19.97
N GLU A 1061 1.99 -24.03 -18.88
CA GLU A 1061 0.86 -23.44 -18.17
C GLU A 1061 0.42 -22.12 -18.82
N ARG A 1062 -0.44 -22.22 -19.85
CA ARG A 1062 -0.81 -21.10 -20.74
C ARG A 1062 -1.67 -20.01 -20.10
N THR A 1063 -2.17 -20.23 -18.89
CA THR A 1063 -3.02 -19.26 -18.16
C THR A 1063 -2.27 -18.53 -17.05
N MET A 1064 -0.98 -18.83 -16.87
CA MET A 1064 -0.10 -18.18 -15.90
C MET A 1064 1.10 -17.55 -16.59
N HIS A 1065 1.57 -16.41 -16.10
CA HIS A 1065 2.78 -15.71 -16.56
C HIS A 1065 3.73 -15.47 -15.39
N VAL A 1066 5.03 -15.39 -15.67
CA VAL A 1066 6.06 -15.10 -14.65
C VAL A 1066 6.99 -13.99 -15.13
N ILE A 1067 7.20 -12.97 -14.29
CA ILE A 1067 8.06 -11.83 -14.63
C ILE A 1067 8.83 -11.31 -13.43
N GLY A 1068 10.06 -10.82 -13.67
CA GLY A 1068 10.91 -10.26 -12.62
C GLY A 1068 11.73 -11.31 -11.88
N ILE A 1069 11.94 -11.09 -10.58
CA ILE A 1069 12.77 -11.95 -9.72
C ILE A 1069 12.38 -13.44 -9.78
N PRO A 1070 11.10 -13.85 -9.91
CA PRO A 1070 10.76 -15.26 -9.96
C PRO A 1070 11.29 -15.99 -11.21
N SER A 1071 11.65 -15.27 -12.29
CA SER A 1071 12.32 -15.84 -13.46
C SER A 1071 13.85 -15.71 -13.43
N GLU A 1072 14.44 -15.21 -12.34
CA GLU A 1072 15.89 -15.20 -12.15
C GLU A 1072 16.44 -16.65 -12.15
N HIS A 1073 17.67 -16.84 -12.64
CA HIS A 1073 18.34 -18.13 -12.87
C HIS A 1073 17.74 -19.02 -13.99
N THR A 1074 16.60 -18.65 -14.55
CA THR A 1074 16.19 -19.05 -15.92
C THR A 1074 16.56 -17.96 -16.91
N ARG A 1075 16.38 -16.71 -16.46
CA ARG A 1075 16.85 -15.49 -17.10
C ARG A 1075 17.84 -14.81 -16.17
N TRP A 1076 18.83 -14.13 -16.75
CA TRP A 1076 19.86 -13.44 -15.99
C TRP A 1076 19.51 -11.97 -15.77
N PHE A 1077 19.72 -11.50 -14.53
CA PHE A 1077 19.67 -10.09 -14.14
C PHE A 1077 18.26 -9.49 -14.28
N THR A 1078 17.25 -10.16 -13.71
CA THR A 1078 15.85 -9.72 -13.71
C THR A 1078 15.51 -8.80 -12.52
N GLN A 1079 16.41 -8.69 -11.55
CA GLN A 1079 16.30 -7.85 -10.35
C GLN A 1079 16.23 -6.33 -10.61
N VAL A 1080 16.44 -5.88 -11.86
CA VAL A 1080 16.28 -4.47 -12.24
C VAL A 1080 14.82 -4.06 -12.04
N GLY A 1081 14.62 -3.04 -11.21
CA GLY A 1081 13.31 -2.51 -10.83
C GLY A 1081 12.80 -1.35 -11.69
N SER A 1082 13.47 -0.97 -12.78
CA SER A 1082 13.06 0.19 -13.59
C SER A 1082 13.38 0.04 -15.08
N GLY A 1083 12.70 0.84 -15.91
CA GLY A 1083 13.09 1.11 -17.29
C GLY A 1083 14.08 2.27 -17.40
N ARG A 1084 14.63 2.46 -18.61
CA ARG A 1084 15.38 3.68 -19.01
C ARG A 1084 14.49 4.54 -19.92
N PRO A 1085 14.55 5.87 -19.81
CA PRO A 1085 13.83 6.75 -20.73
C PRO A 1085 14.17 6.47 -22.20
N GLY A 1086 13.18 6.69 -23.06
CA GLY A 1086 13.30 6.46 -24.49
C GLY A 1086 13.01 5.02 -24.90
N PRO A 1087 13.88 4.38 -25.71
CA PRO A 1087 13.56 3.09 -26.32
C PRO A 1087 13.38 1.96 -25.33
N TRP A 1088 12.39 1.09 -25.59
CA TRP A 1088 12.06 0.00 -24.68
C TRP A 1088 13.21 -1.01 -24.54
N GLY A 1089 13.71 -1.14 -23.31
CA GLY A 1089 14.52 -2.29 -22.89
C GLY A 1089 13.66 -3.52 -22.59
N SER A 1090 14.29 -4.61 -22.14
CA SER A 1090 13.56 -5.83 -21.75
C SER A 1090 12.55 -5.59 -20.63
N PHE A 1091 12.79 -4.61 -19.74
CA PHE A 1091 11.86 -4.25 -18.68
C PHE A 1091 10.43 -3.99 -19.21
N THR A 1092 10.30 -3.12 -20.21
CA THR A 1092 9.02 -2.74 -20.81
C THR A 1092 8.55 -3.77 -21.84
N LYS A 1093 9.47 -4.31 -22.67
CA LYS A 1093 9.12 -5.31 -23.70
C LYS A 1093 8.54 -6.60 -23.09
N ASP A 1094 9.12 -7.08 -22.00
CA ASP A 1094 8.63 -8.29 -21.34
C ASP A 1094 7.22 -8.08 -20.76
N ALA A 1095 6.99 -6.91 -20.15
CA ALA A 1095 5.68 -6.53 -19.62
C ALA A 1095 4.64 -6.37 -20.73
N ASP A 1096 5.03 -5.81 -21.89
CA ASP A 1096 4.13 -5.65 -23.04
C ASP A 1096 3.72 -7.00 -23.64
N ALA A 1097 4.67 -7.93 -23.81
CA ALA A 1097 4.38 -9.27 -24.29
C ALA A 1097 3.40 -10.03 -23.38
N ILE A 1098 3.53 -9.87 -22.05
CA ILE A 1098 2.57 -10.42 -21.09
C ILE A 1098 1.22 -9.71 -21.22
N ALA A 1099 1.17 -8.38 -21.29
CA ALA A 1099 -0.07 -7.63 -21.45
C ALA A 1099 -0.83 -8.01 -22.72
N GLU A 1100 -0.12 -8.17 -23.85
CA GLU A 1100 -0.69 -8.68 -25.10
C GLU A 1100 -1.27 -10.08 -24.94
N SER A 1101 -0.50 -11.01 -24.37
CA SER A 1101 -0.96 -12.37 -24.12
C SER A 1101 -2.17 -12.41 -23.18
N LEU A 1102 -2.23 -11.55 -22.17
CA LEU A 1102 -3.34 -11.45 -21.23
C LEU A 1102 -4.64 -10.97 -21.87
N LEU A 1103 -4.58 -10.13 -22.92
CA LEU A 1103 -5.75 -9.63 -23.64
C LEU A 1103 -6.15 -10.55 -24.82
N GLY A 1104 -5.23 -11.35 -25.37
CA GLY A 1104 -5.48 -12.27 -26.48
C GLY A 1104 -6.34 -13.51 -26.11
N GLN A 1105 -6.90 -14.22 -27.09
CA GLN A 1105 -7.60 -15.50 -26.87
C GLN A 1105 -6.61 -16.64 -26.56
N ALA A 1106 -6.97 -17.56 -25.67
CA ALA A 1106 -6.22 -18.80 -25.49
C ALA A 1106 -6.38 -19.63 -26.78
N LYS A 1107 -5.32 -19.74 -27.60
CA LYS A 1107 -5.34 -20.58 -28.79
C LYS A 1107 -5.52 -22.06 -28.37
N PRO A 1108 -6.40 -22.83 -29.03
CA PRO A 1108 -6.47 -24.28 -28.85
C PRO A 1108 -5.12 -24.93 -29.11
N ALA A 1109 -4.83 -26.00 -28.38
CA ALA A 1109 -3.55 -26.69 -28.41
C ALA A 1109 -3.19 -27.14 -29.84
N THR A 1110 -2.20 -26.48 -30.43
CA THR A 1110 -1.30 -27.16 -31.36
C THR A 1110 -0.25 -27.85 -30.49
N PRO A 1111 0.02 -29.16 -30.65
CA PRO A 1111 1.11 -29.79 -29.93
C PRO A 1111 2.38 -29.01 -30.23
N ALA A 1112 2.99 -28.43 -29.19
CA ALA A 1112 4.33 -27.89 -29.33
C ALA A 1112 5.22 -29.07 -29.70
N SER A 1113 5.95 -28.95 -30.80
CA SER A 1113 7.00 -29.89 -31.16
C SER A 1113 7.92 -30.03 -29.95
N ALA A 1114 7.98 -31.24 -29.43
CA ALA A 1114 9.02 -31.64 -28.49
C ALA A 1114 10.39 -31.29 -29.09
N THR A 1115 11.30 -30.92 -28.20
CA THR A 1115 12.76 -30.93 -28.35
C THR A 1115 13.25 -31.83 -29.50
N PRO A 1116 14.17 -31.40 -30.38
CA PRO A 1116 15.01 -32.37 -31.05
C PRO A 1116 16.16 -32.73 -30.08
N ALA A 1117 15.99 -33.82 -29.34
CA ALA A 1117 17.13 -34.60 -28.87
C ALA A 1117 17.51 -35.61 -29.98
N SER A 1118 18.74 -35.47 -30.47
CA SER A 1118 19.57 -36.42 -31.24
C SER A 1118 18.92 -37.28 -32.35
N SER A 1119 19.32 -37.07 -33.60
CA SER A 1119 19.42 -38.19 -34.56
C SER A 1119 20.86 -38.72 -34.55
N THR A 1120 21.00 -39.96 -34.09
CA THR A 1120 22.18 -40.80 -34.27
C THR A 1120 22.40 -41.04 -35.76
N ALA A 1121 23.53 -40.55 -36.28
CA ALA A 1121 24.00 -40.90 -37.62
C ALA A 1121 24.32 -42.40 -37.69
N THR A 1122 23.61 -43.12 -38.54
CA THR A 1122 24.06 -44.42 -39.05
C THR A 1122 24.31 -44.25 -40.55
N SER A 1123 25.48 -44.71 -40.96
CA SER A 1123 26.11 -44.60 -42.27
C SER A 1123 25.25 -45.03 -43.47
N ALA A 1124 25.29 -44.24 -44.55
CA ALA A 1124 25.21 -44.73 -45.93
C ALA A 1124 25.84 -43.72 -46.91
N THR A 1125 27.03 -44.09 -47.38
CA THR A 1125 27.72 -43.82 -48.66
C THR A 1125 27.04 -42.97 -49.77
N ALA A 1126 27.80 -41.96 -50.21
CA ALA A 1126 28.19 -41.61 -51.59
C ALA A 1126 27.14 -41.45 -52.71
N ALA A 1127 27.07 -40.23 -53.30
CA ALA A 1127 27.23 -39.97 -54.75
C ALA A 1127 27.17 -38.46 -55.11
N GLY A 1128 28.28 -37.94 -55.66
CA GLY A 1128 28.35 -37.32 -56.99
C GLY A 1128 27.55 -36.04 -57.34
N PRO A 1129 28.21 -34.96 -57.81
CA PRO A 1129 27.60 -33.67 -58.17
C PRO A 1129 27.34 -33.51 -59.69
N THR A 1130 26.43 -32.61 -60.09
CA THR A 1130 26.39 -31.88 -61.40
C THR A 1130 25.22 -30.88 -61.37
N ALA A 1131 25.41 -29.56 -61.41
CA ALA A 1131 25.77 -28.69 -62.55
C ALA A 1131 24.62 -28.42 -63.55
N ALA A 1132 24.31 -27.12 -63.73
CA ALA A 1132 23.87 -26.39 -64.94
C ALA A 1132 22.61 -25.50 -64.74
N GLY A 1133 22.79 -24.19 -64.91
CA GLY A 1133 21.71 -23.23 -65.26
C GLY A 1133 21.34 -23.32 -66.75
N PRO A 1134 20.91 -22.25 -67.46
CA PRO A 1134 20.60 -20.87 -67.04
C PRO A 1134 19.33 -20.25 -67.70
N GLY A 1135 19.05 -18.97 -67.41
CA GLY A 1135 18.34 -18.03 -68.30
C GLY A 1135 16.81 -18.00 -68.20
N VAL A 1136 16.06 -16.93 -68.46
CA VAL A 1136 16.29 -15.61 -69.09
C VAL A 1136 15.06 -14.74 -68.70
N GLY A 1137 15.24 -13.41 -68.60
CA GLY A 1137 14.18 -12.47 -69.01
C GLY A 1137 13.82 -11.35 -68.03
N GLY A 1138 14.46 -10.18 -68.20
CA GLY A 1138 13.85 -8.89 -67.82
C GLY A 1138 12.69 -8.51 -68.77
N PRO A 1139 12.10 -7.30 -68.69
CA PRO A 1139 12.83 -6.03 -68.61
C PRO A 1139 12.24 -4.97 -67.64
N GLY A 1140 12.84 -3.77 -67.68
CA GLY A 1140 12.63 -2.57 -66.85
C GLY A 1140 11.22 -1.97 -66.86
N VAL A 1141 10.95 -0.86 -66.18
CA VAL A 1141 11.47 0.53 -66.32
C VAL A 1141 11.17 1.25 -64.98
N GLY A 1142 12.08 2.00 -64.33
CA GLY A 1142 12.41 3.44 -64.54
C GLY A 1142 11.22 4.36 -64.17
N ALA A 1143 11.29 5.49 -63.46
CA ALA A 1143 12.32 6.40 -62.93
C ALA A 1143 11.62 7.28 -61.85
N GLY A 1144 12.29 7.89 -60.86
CA GLY A 1144 12.96 9.19 -60.96
C GLY A 1144 12.37 10.16 -59.89
N ILE A 1145 13.11 10.53 -58.84
CA ILE A 1145 13.85 11.80 -58.62
C ILE A 1145 12.97 13.01 -58.21
N GLY A 1146 13.40 13.71 -57.14
CA GLY A 1146 13.17 15.15 -56.89
C GLY A 1146 12.50 15.47 -55.54
N SER A 1147 13.25 15.82 -54.48
CA SER A 1147 13.72 17.18 -54.15
C SER A 1147 12.65 18.11 -53.54
N THR A 1148 13.03 18.71 -52.41
CA THR A 1148 12.60 20.01 -51.83
C THR A 1148 11.17 20.17 -51.29
N ARG A 1149 11.05 20.21 -49.95
CA ARG A 1149 11.01 21.45 -49.15
C ARG A 1149 11.36 21.19 -47.70
#